data_AF-A0A2E9NLL5-F1
#
_entry.id   AF-A0A2E9NLL5-F1
#
_cell.length_a   1.000
_cell.length_b   1.000
_cell.length_c   1.000
_cell.angle_alpha   90.00
_cell.angle_beta   90.00
_cell.angle_gamma   90.00
#
_symmetry.space_group_name_H-M   'P 1'
#
loop_
_entity.id
_entity.type
_entity.pdbx_description
1 polymer ?
#
loop_
_entity_poly.entity_id
_entity_poly.type
_entity_poly.pdbx_seq_one_letter_code
_entity_poly.pdbx_strand_id
1 'polypeptide(L)'
;MFVAGNGNGRVEVFNLNDDGTLAQPTAAYILGKPSEHARRSHAGAWSESQTEFPGTLAIEHINQRLFLVDNTNGQSLPGGGSQIMVFDIHPDRIATGANVLFVLGQPDAKTKTSGLAANHAGRRLGLAVDEANQRLFVGDGSNNRILVFHIAPDRIATGMDAAIVLGQESFTAREPGLSARRMSRPGSLAYDATGQRLFVSDSGNNRVLVFDAAPQRLETFATADEVMGQPDFETAAPRTDMRGFATGGLAYDDRTARLFIAEQVSRIEHMRITVYDVGPDASLRAAEPLAVLGKPGFGAYDPIVSREQSVWPRLGSASIDSERQLLVATEGYPGGNRGIIWDISPERLRTGMPAVEVIGHLDDQGRSDFERRSANDRATPSNIYPRDVVLDPVDHRLFAIDQYNNRVLVWQLDRQNRVKDRDAHFVLGQPDLYSGELYPIGPTTIKIPLAVTYDARHKRAFVSDGWGNRILVFDADPARLRNGPEAIAVLGQADFTSITPATTQTGINLDTRVGTGITPSRPRGTGLAYDPVHDRLFVSDGGNHRVLGFDVAPDRLRSGMAASVVLGQPDFTTSGRNSTPTGLYQPAALFYESEQHRLFVADGNNNRVLVFDAAPDRLANGATPSVVIGQGDFDTFEAGRSRSAIDGPDGLAYDYANDRLLVSDHGSDRILVFDAHPARLDNGPEAQHVIGQPDFDTRQLGPVRANEIWDPRGLTFDSDHQRLYVSQGFASNIMIHDMARSSYEADLPALAVQRYQSSSADTEETTQRGWAVATGPSALGGGAAMLTHMTTVFDELSQRESRVLISETGLSAPPLADQATVFTDGRTGRTTVLRLSNPNDQALTVSLVFRDAAGDGVGAASERRIAANGSAVWPLDGLQAAGPGSVGIQADRPLAVVATRIITNDRDEEIVTAVPVAYGASVGGGGTVALPRYEIGGGTSTEFVMVNPSDDALTGRLTFFAFSGEPVTIDGASEVPLDLPPHGTAVWSADGTTPAIARGFAMVEAFSGHPLAGAIVSASKGATLISERTSVGGSTAEAWFPVDTYPSVVRHGQTSFRLTLTNATEGTADVRLLVYDEDGNLLDRTYQILPGGRQVELSHVELTDRGKFRGSIRVASDIPIAVTAEQQTVNVRQEAITATVPSMTRSSGGQTVDAVVFPAYADGPERATQLFLLNRGNADRATFSFRDAEGATLEAILR
;
A
#
# COMPACT_ATOMS: atom_id res chain seq x y z
N MET A 1 -1.77 19.59 -26.88
CA MET A 1 -2.74 19.77 -25.77
C MET A 1 -2.02 19.67 -24.43
N PHE A 2 -2.37 20.51 -23.46
CA PHE A 2 -1.78 20.55 -22.12
C PHE A 2 -2.84 20.23 -21.06
N VAL A 3 -2.62 19.21 -20.24
CA VAL A 3 -3.57 18.78 -19.21
C VAL A 3 -2.87 18.85 -17.85
N ALA A 4 -3.32 19.74 -16.97
CA ALA A 4 -2.81 19.81 -15.61
C ALA A 4 -3.29 18.59 -14.79
N GLY A 5 -2.38 17.93 -14.11
CA GLY A 5 -2.67 16.86 -13.14
C GLY A 5 -3.14 17.42 -11.81
N ASN A 6 -3.84 16.61 -11.01
CA ASN A 6 -4.26 16.98 -9.67
C ASN A 6 -3.16 16.70 -8.63
N GLY A 7 -2.91 17.67 -7.74
CA GLY A 7 -2.22 17.47 -6.46
C GLY A 7 -0.71 17.19 -6.53
N ASN A 8 -0.08 17.32 -7.70
CA ASN A 8 1.35 17.02 -7.87
C ASN A 8 2.11 17.99 -8.80
N GLY A 9 1.49 19.13 -9.18
CA GLY A 9 2.15 20.13 -10.03
C GLY A 9 2.51 19.66 -11.44
N ARG A 10 1.98 18.51 -11.90
CA ARG A 10 2.27 17.90 -13.20
C ARG A 10 1.43 18.54 -14.29
N VAL A 11 2.00 18.75 -15.48
CA VAL A 11 1.23 18.98 -16.71
C VAL A 11 1.62 17.92 -17.74
N GLU A 12 0.63 17.18 -18.21
CA GLU A 12 0.78 16.19 -19.27
C GLU A 12 0.58 16.86 -20.63
N VAL A 13 1.52 16.63 -21.55
CA VAL A 13 1.50 17.25 -22.88
C VAL A 13 1.26 16.16 -23.91
N PHE A 14 0.16 16.28 -24.64
CA PHE A 14 -0.24 15.34 -25.69
C PHE A 14 -0.10 15.99 -27.06
N ASN A 15 0.45 15.23 -28.01
CA ASN A 15 0.47 15.61 -29.41
C ASN A 15 -0.92 15.44 -30.01
N LEU A 16 -1.30 16.38 -30.88
CA LEU A 16 -2.57 16.34 -31.61
C LEU A 16 -2.30 16.13 -33.10
N ASN A 17 -3.24 15.49 -33.78
CA ASN A 17 -3.32 15.44 -35.23
C ASN A 17 -3.75 16.80 -35.80
N ASP A 18 -3.66 16.97 -37.12
CA ASP A 18 -4.07 18.21 -37.80
C ASP A 18 -5.55 18.57 -37.58
N ASP A 19 -6.41 17.57 -37.34
CA ASP A 19 -7.83 17.74 -37.04
C ASP A 19 -8.12 18.02 -35.55
N GLY A 20 -7.09 18.14 -34.70
CA GLY A 20 -7.20 18.42 -33.28
C GLY A 20 -7.49 17.20 -32.40
N THR A 21 -7.63 16.01 -32.98
CA THR A 21 -7.74 14.73 -32.22
C THR A 21 -6.37 14.30 -31.67
N LEU A 22 -6.34 13.34 -30.74
CA LEU A 22 -5.08 12.83 -30.19
C LEU A 22 -4.25 12.11 -31.26
N ALA A 23 -2.99 12.51 -31.42
CA ALA A 23 -2.05 11.78 -32.29
C ALA A 23 -1.61 10.45 -31.68
N GLN A 24 -1.55 10.39 -30.35
CA GLN A 24 -1.23 9.19 -29.59
C GLN A 24 -1.88 9.24 -28.20
N PRO A 25 -2.15 8.07 -27.59
CA PRO A 25 -2.85 8.01 -26.31
C PRO A 25 -2.00 8.38 -25.09
N THR A 26 -0.67 8.47 -25.24
CA THR A 26 0.25 8.75 -24.14
C THR A 26 0.85 10.15 -24.24
N ALA A 27 1.03 10.81 -23.09
CA ALA A 27 1.70 12.09 -23.02
C ALA A 27 3.12 11.99 -23.62
N ALA A 28 3.47 12.93 -24.49
CA ALA A 28 4.81 13.06 -25.07
C ALA A 28 5.78 13.73 -24.09
N TYR A 29 5.29 14.65 -23.25
CA TYR A 29 6.09 15.36 -22.26
C TYR A 29 5.35 15.51 -20.94
N ILE A 30 6.10 15.65 -19.85
CA ILE A 30 5.59 15.96 -18.51
C ILE A 30 6.30 17.22 -18.01
N LEU A 31 5.57 18.31 -17.82
CA LEU A 31 6.10 19.54 -17.21
C LEU A 31 5.82 19.55 -15.70
N GLY A 32 6.59 20.34 -14.95
CA GLY A 32 6.45 20.48 -13.50
C GLY A 32 7.24 19.44 -12.69
N LYS A 33 7.04 18.13 -12.92
CA LYS A 33 7.84 17.04 -12.29
C LYS A 33 9.13 16.82 -13.11
N PRO A 34 10.39 17.02 -12.64
CA PRO A 34 10.99 17.03 -11.29
C PRO A 34 11.57 18.40 -10.86
N SER A 35 10.95 19.51 -11.26
CA SER A 35 11.46 20.84 -10.92
C SER A 35 11.45 21.05 -9.40
N GLU A 36 12.48 21.67 -8.83
CA GLU A 36 12.56 21.98 -7.40
C GLU A 36 11.34 22.77 -6.89
N HIS A 37 10.59 23.41 -7.79
CA HIS A 37 9.43 24.26 -7.51
C HIS A 37 8.07 23.53 -7.51
N ALA A 38 8.02 22.31 -8.04
CA ALA A 38 6.83 21.45 -8.02
C ALA A 38 7.06 20.11 -7.28
N ARG A 39 8.23 19.95 -6.64
CA ARG A 39 8.48 18.85 -5.70
C ARG A 39 7.64 19.04 -4.44
N ARG A 40 7.06 17.94 -3.96
CA ARG A 40 6.63 17.82 -2.55
C ARG A 40 7.92 17.68 -1.73
N SER A 41 8.53 18.78 -1.27
CA SER A 41 9.72 18.70 -0.42
C SER A 41 9.32 18.63 1.06
N HIS A 42 10.01 17.73 1.76
CA HIS A 42 9.88 17.41 3.18
C HIS A 42 10.13 18.60 4.12
N ALA A 43 9.45 18.53 5.28
CA ALA A 43 9.84 19.11 6.57
C ALA A 43 10.41 20.53 6.55
N GLY A 44 9.55 21.56 6.60
CA GLY A 44 10.00 22.93 6.88
C GLY A 44 9.16 24.09 6.35
N ALA A 45 8.03 23.79 5.70
CA ALA A 45 7.20 24.66 4.85
C ALA A 45 7.54 24.50 3.37
N TRP A 46 6.51 24.74 2.54
CA TRP A 46 6.52 24.82 1.08
C TRP A 46 6.24 23.51 0.34
N SER A 47 4.94 23.19 0.32
CA SER A 47 4.14 22.92 -0.89
C SER A 47 3.27 21.66 -0.76
N GLU A 48 2.16 21.75 -0.02
CA GLU A 48 0.93 21.03 -0.38
C GLU A 48 0.37 21.67 -1.67
N SER A 49 1.17 21.68 -2.75
CA SER A 49 0.77 22.23 -4.04
C SER A 49 -0.30 21.34 -4.62
N GLN A 50 -1.48 21.91 -4.82
CA GLN A 50 -2.35 21.41 -5.86
C GLN A 50 -2.35 22.47 -6.95
N THR A 51 -1.87 22.10 -8.13
CA THR A 51 -2.52 22.56 -9.35
C THR A 51 -4.00 22.21 -9.17
N GLU A 52 -4.85 23.20 -8.86
CA GLU A 52 -6.28 22.91 -8.85
C GLU A 52 -6.61 22.43 -10.26
N PHE A 53 -7.29 21.29 -10.30
CA PHE A 53 -7.72 20.58 -11.50
C PHE A 53 -8.06 21.52 -12.68
N PRO A 54 -7.71 21.13 -13.92
CA PRO A 54 -7.57 21.97 -15.10
C PRO A 54 -8.65 23.03 -15.30
N GLY A 55 -8.19 24.25 -15.59
CA GLY A 55 -9.03 25.46 -15.70
C GLY A 55 -8.27 26.75 -15.37
N THR A 56 -7.07 26.64 -14.79
CA THR A 56 -6.23 27.76 -14.35
C THR A 56 -4.87 27.75 -15.06
N LEU A 57 -4.88 27.37 -16.34
CA LEU A 57 -3.73 27.50 -17.24
C LEU A 57 -4.10 28.45 -18.36
N ALA A 58 -3.11 29.18 -18.85
CA ALA A 58 -3.24 29.98 -20.05
C ALA A 58 -2.03 29.74 -20.95
N ILE A 59 -2.27 29.80 -22.26
CA ILE A 59 -1.25 29.60 -23.28
C ILE A 59 -1.08 30.92 -24.01
N GLU A 60 0.17 31.26 -24.26
CA GLU A 60 0.55 32.29 -25.21
C GLU A 60 1.31 31.64 -26.36
N HIS A 61 0.73 31.74 -27.54
CA HIS A 61 1.20 31.26 -28.82
C HIS A 61 2.31 32.14 -29.41
N ILE A 62 2.32 33.46 -29.20
CA ILE A 62 3.34 34.35 -29.81
C ILE A 62 4.76 34.01 -29.33
N ASN A 63 4.96 33.91 -28.01
CA ASN A 63 6.26 33.61 -27.40
C ASN A 63 6.38 32.16 -26.90
N GLN A 64 5.38 31.31 -27.19
CA GLN A 64 5.33 29.89 -26.83
C GLN A 64 5.54 29.67 -25.32
N ARG A 65 4.66 30.28 -24.50
CA ARG A 65 4.71 30.17 -23.02
C ARG A 65 3.44 29.55 -22.47
N LEU A 66 3.60 28.70 -21.46
CA LEU A 66 2.51 28.16 -20.64
C LEU A 66 2.55 28.81 -19.26
N PHE A 67 1.43 29.41 -18.85
CA PHE A 67 1.22 29.92 -17.50
C PHE A 67 0.42 28.89 -16.71
N LEU A 68 0.99 28.40 -15.61
CA LEU A 68 0.40 27.38 -14.75
C LEU A 68 0.24 27.92 -13.33
N VAL A 69 -0.99 27.93 -12.83
CA VAL A 69 -1.25 28.23 -11.42
C VAL A 69 -0.83 27.06 -10.54
N ASP A 70 -0.08 27.38 -9.50
CA ASP A 70 0.27 26.49 -8.40
C ASP A 70 -0.34 27.04 -7.09
N ASN A 71 -1.38 26.38 -6.59
CA ASN A 71 -2.12 26.83 -5.40
C ASN A 71 -1.59 26.15 -4.13
N THR A 72 -1.76 26.85 -2.99
CA THR A 72 -1.66 26.24 -1.67
C THR A 72 -3.05 25.82 -1.18
N ASN A 73 -3.31 24.52 -1.02
CA ASN A 73 -4.62 23.98 -0.63
C ASN A 73 -4.48 23.07 0.60
N GLY A 74 -5.06 23.50 1.71
CA GLY A 74 -5.14 22.73 2.95
C GLY A 74 -5.72 23.62 4.06
N GLN A 75 -6.59 23.06 4.92
CA GLN A 75 -6.99 23.73 6.17
C GLN A 75 -5.77 23.92 7.10
N SER A 76 -4.73 23.12 6.91
CA SER A 76 -3.45 23.07 7.64
C SER A 76 -2.51 24.27 7.40
N LEU A 77 -2.76 25.13 6.40
CA LEU A 77 -1.91 26.30 6.09
C LEU A 77 -2.74 27.58 5.93
N PRO A 78 -3.31 28.17 7.00
CA PRO A 78 -4.17 29.35 6.94
C PRO A 78 -3.49 30.64 6.41
N GLY A 79 -2.18 30.63 6.15
CA GLY A 79 -1.41 31.77 5.60
C GLY A 79 -0.83 31.60 4.19
N GLY A 80 -1.00 30.45 3.52
CA GLY A 80 -0.39 30.19 2.20
C GLY A 80 -1.12 30.88 1.03
N GLY A 81 -0.39 31.47 0.09
CA GLY A 81 -0.87 32.08 -1.16
C GLY A 81 -0.66 31.18 -2.38
N SER A 82 -0.92 31.68 -3.58
CA SER A 82 -0.71 30.97 -4.84
C SER A 82 0.36 31.65 -5.68
N GLN A 83 0.99 30.90 -6.59
CA GLN A 83 1.97 31.40 -7.54
C GLN A 83 1.61 31.00 -8.98
N ILE A 84 2.20 31.67 -9.96
CA ILE A 84 2.05 31.34 -11.38
C ILE A 84 3.42 30.99 -11.93
N MET A 85 3.59 29.72 -12.31
CA MET A 85 4.81 29.22 -12.94
C MET A 85 4.73 29.38 -14.46
N VAL A 86 5.80 29.87 -15.07
CA VAL A 86 5.88 30.07 -16.52
C VAL A 86 6.84 29.05 -17.13
N PHE A 87 6.40 28.31 -18.15
CA PHE A 87 7.20 27.31 -18.85
C PHE A 87 7.40 27.68 -20.32
N ASP A 88 8.55 27.32 -20.88
CA ASP A 88 8.78 27.29 -22.32
C ASP A 88 8.08 26.07 -22.91
N ILE A 89 7.21 26.31 -23.89
CA ILE A 89 6.48 25.25 -24.60
C ILE A 89 6.78 25.23 -26.10
N HIS A 90 7.84 25.92 -26.54
CA HIS A 90 8.24 25.88 -27.93
C HIS A 90 8.47 24.42 -28.38
N PRO A 91 7.89 23.96 -29.51
CA PRO A 91 7.95 22.56 -29.94
C PRO A 91 9.37 21.97 -30.00
N ASP A 92 10.35 22.78 -30.43
CA ASP A 92 11.76 22.35 -30.53
C ASP A 92 12.53 22.34 -29.20
N ARG A 93 11.97 22.90 -28.12
CA ARG A 93 12.67 23.09 -26.83
C ARG A 93 11.95 22.45 -25.64
N ILE A 94 10.69 22.08 -25.78
CA ILE A 94 9.91 21.43 -24.73
C ILE A 94 10.52 20.06 -24.39
N ALA A 95 10.60 19.75 -23.10
CA ALA A 95 11.12 18.49 -22.60
C ALA A 95 10.45 18.09 -21.28
N THR A 96 10.44 16.79 -20.98
CA THR A 96 10.01 16.31 -19.67
C THR A 96 10.93 16.88 -18.59
N GLY A 97 10.32 17.46 -17.55
CA GLY A 97 11.05 18.10 -16.46
C GLY A 97 11.58 19.50 -16.76
N ALA A 98 11.00 20.21 -17.74
CA ALA A 98 11.37 21.59 -18.06
C ALA A 98 11.40 22.50 -16.80
N ASN A 99 12.40 23.38 -16.75
CA ASN A 99 12.56 24.36 -15.69
C ASN A 99 11.46 25.45 -15.76
N VAL A 100 11.11 25.99 -14.59
CA VAL A 100 10.28 27.19 -14.49
C VAL A 100 11.11 28.39 -14.93
N LEU A 101 10.65 29.13 -15.94
CA LEU A 101 11.31 30.33 -16.44
C LEU A 101 11.13 31.52 -15.48
N PHE A 102 9.88 31.72 -15.02
CA PHE A 102 9.48 32.85 -14.18
C PHE A 102 8.42 32.43 -13.16
N VAL A 103 8.40 33.13 -12.02
CA VAL A 103 7.33 33.04 -11.03
C VAL A 103 6.64 34.39 -10.87
N LEU A 104 5.33 34.43 -11.13
CA LEU A 104 4.49 35.63 -10.98
C LEU A 104 3.52 35.48 -9.81
N GLY A 105 3.05 36.61 -9.27
CA GLY A 105 2.12 36.63 -8.13
C GLY A 105 2.77 36.24 -6.80
N GLN A 106 4.09 36.07 -6.77
CA GLN A 106 4.91 35.96 -5.57
C GLN A 106 6.24 36.70 -5.83
N PRO A 107 6.91 37.25 -4.82
CA PRO A 107 8.15 38.02 -4.98
C PRO A 107 9.33 37.16 -5.47
N ASP A 108 9.30 35.87 -5.19
CA ASP A 108 10.27 34.88 -5.66
C ASP A 108 9.67 33.47 -5.64
N ALA A 109 10.42 32.49 -6.15
CA ALA A 109 10.00 31.10 -6.23
C ALA A 109 9.97 30.35 -4.89
N LYS A 110 10.43 30.97 -3.80
CA LYS A 110 10.44 30.41 -2.44
C LYS A 110 9.33 31.01 -1.57
N THR A 111 8.59 32.00 -2.10
CA THR A 111 7.49 32.72 -1.46
C THR A 111 6.14 32.38 -2.14
N LYS A 112 5.08 32.29 -1.33
CA LYS A 112 3.73 31.64 -1.46
C LYS A 112 3.00 31.99 -0.16
N THR A 113 3.13 33.24 0.27
CA THR A 113 2.34 33.79 1.36
C THR A 113 1.09 34.42 0.77
N SER A 114 -0.02 34.32 1.48
CA SER A 114 -1.22 35.09 1.13
C SER A 114 -0.95 36.54 1.50
N GLY A 115 -1.10 37.46 0.54
CA GLY A 115 -0.76 38.86 0.75
C GLY A 115 -1.52 39.80 -0.17
N LEU A 116 -1.48 41.08 0.20
CA LEU A 116 -2.03 42.19 -0.57
C LEU A 116 -0.87 43.06 -1.04
N ALA A 117 -0.40 42.79 -2.26
CA ALA A 117 0.57 43.60 -2.98
C ALA A 117 0.37 43.40 -4.48
N ALA A 118 1.08 44.18 -5.30
CA ALA A 118 1.03 44.06 -6.75
C ALA A 118 1.70 42.77 -7.26
N ASN A 119 2.66 42.22 -6.51
CA ASN A 119 3.33 40.95 -6.77
C ASN A 119 2.93 39.82 -5.80
N HIS A 120 1.77 39.92 -5.12
CA HIS A 120 1.26 38.86 -4.24
C HIS A 120 -0.16 38.47 -4.65
N ALA A 121 -0.35 37.21 -5.01
CA ALA A 121 -1.66 36.63 -5.32
C ALA A 121 -2.14 35.78 -4.13
N GLY A 122 -3.44 35.84 -3.87
CA GLY A 122 -4.13 35.05 -2.86
C GLY A 122 -4.40 33.63 -3.35
N ARG A 123 -5.65 33.19 -3.34
CA ARG A 123 -6.10 31.85 -3.75
C ARG A 123 -7.23 31.94 -4.77
N ARG A 124 -7.53 30.80 -5.41
CA ARG A 124 -8.54 30.66 -6.48
C ARG A 124 -8.18 31.51 -7.70
N LEU A 125 -7.01 31.23 -8.28
CA LEU A 125 -6.55 31.99 -9.42
C LEU A 125 -7.23 31.57 -10.72
N GLY A 126 -7.65 32.52 -11.54
CA GLY A 126 -8.05 32.29 -12.94
C GLY A 126 -7.09 33.04 -13.86
N LEU A 127 -6.81 32.49 -15.05
CA LEU A 127 -5.89 33.10 -16.01
C LEU A 127 -6.58 33.38 -17.34
N ALA A 128 -6.20 34.46 -18.01
CA ALA A 128 -6.46 34.70 -19.42
C ALA A 128 -5.33 35.55 -20.02
N VAL A 129 -5.01 35.35 -21.29
CA VAL A 129 -3.92 36.06 -21.97
C VAL A 129 -4.48 36.94 -23.08
N ASP A 130 -4.01 38.18 -23.14
CA ASP A 130 -4.14 39.06 -24.29
C ASP A 130 -2.79 39.12 -25.00
N GLU A 131 -2.67 38.30 -26.05
CA GLU A 131 -1.41 38.14 -26.78
C GLU A 131 -1.04 39.41 -27.55
N ALA A 132 -2.02 40.09 -28.14
CA ALA A 132 -1.81 41.25 -29.00
C ALA A 132 -1.17 42.42 -28.24
N ASN A 133 -1.57 42.63 -26.98
CA ASN A 133 -0.99 43.69 -26.13
C ASN A 133 -0.06 43.15 -25.03
N GLN A 134 0.28 41.85 -25.08
CA GLN A 134 1.20 41.19 -24.14
C GLN A 134 0.81 41.40 -22.67
N ARG A 135 -0.43 41.06 -22.32
CA ARG A 135 -0.98 41.13 -20.96
C ARG A 135 -1.45 39.77 -20.45
N LEU A 136 -1.19 39.47 -19.18
CA LEU A 136 -1.77 38.34 -18.46
C LEU A 136 -2.77 38.87 -17.43
N PHE A 137 -4.03 38.46 -17.55
CA PHE A 137 -5.06 38.71 -16.55
C PHE A 137 -5.08 37.57 -15.54
N VAL A 138 -5.11 37.92 -14.26
CA VAL A 138 -5.07 36.98 -13.14
C VAL A 138 -6.20 37.30 -12.18
N GLY A 139 -7.21 36.43 -12.09
CA GLY A 139 -8.21 36.49 -11.04
C GLY A 139 -7.57 36.14 -9.71
N ASP A 140 -7.70 36.99 -8.71
CA ASP A 140 -7.20 36.77 -7.35
C ASP A 140 -8.40 36.70 -6.41
N GLY A 141 -9.07 35.54 -6.44
CA GLY A 141 -10.40 35.36 -5.91
C GLY A 141 -10.51 35.59 -4.40
N SER A 142 -9.55 35.13 -3.61
CA SER A 142 -9.59 35.38 -2.15
C SER A 142 -9.42 36.86 -1.79
N ASN A 143 -8.82 37.66 -2.67
CA ASN A 143 -8.64 39.10 -2.50
C ASN A 143 -9.64 39.94 -3.29
N ASN A 144 -10.68 39.32 -3.86
CA ASN A 144 -11.79 39.99 -4.54
C ASN A 144 -11.33 40.95 -5.68
N ARG A 145 -10.32 40.56 -6.46
CA ARG A 145 -9.69 41.43 -7.47
C ARG A 145 -9.19 40.68 -8.71
N ILE A 146 -8.89 41.42 -9.78
CA ILE A 146 -8.13 40.93 -10.94
C ILE A 146 -6.81 41.71 -11.01
N LEU A 147 -5.68 41.02 -11.12
CA LEU A 147 -4.36 41.60 -11.38
C LEU A 147 -4.02 41.50 -12.88
N VAL A 148 -3.38 42.52 -13.44
CA VAL A 148 -2.94 42.52 -14.83
C VAL A 148 -1.43 42.71 -14.91
N PHE A 149 -0.73 41.74 -15.48
CA PHE A 149 0.73 41.76 -15.66
C PHE A 149 1.09 42.09 -17.11
N HIS A 150 2.14 42.88 -17.31
CA HIS A 150 2.75 43.06 -18.63
C HIS A 150 3.78 41.96 -18.89
N ILE A 151 3.48 41.07 -19.83
CA ILE A 151 4.27 39.85 -20.07
C ILE A 151 5.19 39.94 -21.28
N ALA A 152 5.43 41.14 -21.83
CA ALA A 152 6.36 41.31 -22.94
C ALA A 152 7.75 40.71 -22.60
N PRO A 153 8.47 40.09 -23.56
CA PRO A 153 9.73 39.38 -23.29
C PRO A 153 10.81 40.22 -22.61
N ASP A 154 10.82 41.54 -22.81
CA ASP A 154 11.75 42.49 -22.20
C ASP A 154 11.35 42.95 -20.79
N ARG A 155 10.14 42.61 -20.34
CA ARG A 155 9.55 43.04 -19.06
C ARG A 155 9.23 41.92 -18.09
N ILE A 156 8.92 40.73 -18.59
CA ILE A 156 8.56 39.60 -17.73
C ILE A 156 9.76 39.18 -16.88
N ALA A 157 9.54 39.06 -15.58
CA ALA A 157 10.56 38.60 -14.63
C ALA A 157 9.90 37.98 -13.40
N THR A 158 10.63 37.09 -12.72
CA THR A 158 10.22 36.60 -11.41
C THR A 158 10.02 37.76 -10.44
N GLY A 159 8.92 37.77 -9.69
CA GLY A 159 8.67 38.78 -8.66
C GLY A 159 8.11 40.12 -9.16
N MET A 160 7.85 40.26 -10.46
CA MET A 160 7.36 41.52 -11.03
C MET A 160 5.99 41.93 -10.46
N ASP A 161 5.75 43.24 -10.40
CA ASP A 161 4.47 43.81 -9.99
C ASP A 161 3.44 43.75 -11.13
N ALA A 162 2.18 43.50 -10.76
CA ALA A 162 1.04 43.79 -11.62
C ALA A 162 0.93 45.30 -11.88
N ALA A 163 0.52 45.68 -13.08
CA ALA A 163 0.41 47.07 -13.51
C ALA A 163 -0.99 47.66 -13.27
N ILE A 164 -2.03 46.83 -13.30
CA ILE A 164 -3.43 47.24 -13.11
C ILE A 164 -4.11 46.30 -12.12
N VAL A 165 -5.02 46.84 -11.31
CA VAL A 165 -5.94 46.05 -10.47
C VAL A 165 -7.40 46.44 -10.73
N LEU A 166 -8.24 45.46 -11.07
CA LEU A 166 -9.68 45.62 -11.23
C LEU A 166 -10.40 45.10 -9.98
N GLY A 167 -11.61 45.63 -9.72
CA GLY A 167 -12.39 45.26 -8.52
C GLY A 167 -11.98 46.00 -7.25
N GLN A 168 -10.79 46.61 -7.24
CA GLN A 168 -10.20 47.27 -6.08
C GLN A 168 -9.56 48.60 -6.46
N GLU A 169 -9.59 49.56 -5.52
CA GLU A 169 -9.01 50.90 -5.70
C GLU A 169 -7.47 50.88 -5.67
N SER A 170 -6.88 49.84 -5.07
CA SER A 170 -5.43 49.68 -4.95
C SER A 170 -5.05 48.20 -4.85
N PHE A 171 -3.76 47.89 -5.02
CA PHE A 171 -3.20 46.56 -4.80
C PHE A 171 -3.19 46.11 -3.33
N THR A 172 -3.59 46.98 -2.41
CA THR A 172 -3.64 46.68 -0.98
C THR A 172 -5.07 46.56 -0.44
N ALA A 173 -6.09 46.75 -1.28
CA ALA A 173 -7.50 46.59 -0.95
C ALA A 173 -8.04 45.22 -1.37
N ARG A 174 -9.08 44.73 -0.68
CA ARG A 174 -9.72 43.43 -0.93
C ARG A 174 -11.22 43.38 -0.60
N GLU A 175 -11.88 44.53 -0.56
CA GLU A 175 -13.27 44.60 -0.11
C GLU A 175 -14.20 43.91 -1.12
N PRO A 176 -14.98 42.90 -0.71
CA PRO A 176 -16.00 42.31 -1.57
C PRO A 176 -17.16 43.30 -1.75
N GLY A 177 -17.88 43.24 -2.88
CA GLY A 177 -19.06 44.07 -3.03
C GLY A 177 -19.86 43.84 -4.31
N LEU A 178 -21.02 44.48 -4.35
CA LEU A 178 -21.90 44.63 -5.50
C LEU A 178 -21.68 46.04 -6.07
N SER A 179 -21.39 46.09 -7.37
CA SER A 179 -21.41 47.25 -8.28
C SER A 179 -20.68 46.88 -9.56
N ALA A 180 -20.60 47.82 -10.51
CA ALA A 180 -19.76 47.68 -11.69
C ALA A 180 -18.25 47.74 -11.39
N ARG A 181 -17.83 48.18 -10.20
CA ARG A 181 -16.40 48.30 -9.81
C ARG A 181 -15.96 47.29 -8.77
N ARG A 182 -16.87 46.47 -8.23
CA ARG A 182 -16.61 45.54 -7.12
C ARG A 182 -17.01 44.13 -7.49
N MET A 183 -16.30 43.17 -6.92
CA MET A 183 -16.48 41.73 -7.13
C MET A 183 -16.44 41.01 -5.79
N SER A 184 -16.94 39.79 -5.75
CA SER A 184 -16.88 38.85 -4.64
C SER A 184 -16.41 37.51 -5.16
N ARG A 185 -15.19 37.11 -4.77
CA ARG A 185 -14.54 35.86 -5.20
C ARG A 185 -14.50 35.70 -6.74
N PRO A 186 -13.90 36.64 -7.48
CA PRO A 186 -13.71 36.47 -8.92
C PRO A 186 -12.85 35.23 -9.18
N GLY A 187 -13.27 34.39 -10.12
CA GLY A 187 -12.61 33.12 -10.42
C GLY A 187 -12.08 33.08 -11.84
N SER A 188 -12.77 32.33 -12.70
CA SER A 188 -12.38 32.09 -14.09
C SER A 188 -12.52 33.35 -14.96
N LEU A 189 -11.67 33.44 -15.98
CA LEU A 189 -11.56 34.54 -16.91
C LEU A 189 -11.64 34.00 -18.34
N ALA A 190 -12.25 34.75 -19.25
CA ALA A 190 -12.16 34.53 -20.69
C ALA A 190 -11.95 35.88 -21.40
N TYR A 191 -11.16 35.88 -22.47
CA TYR A 191 -10.82 37.11 -23.19
C TYR A 191 -11.27 36.99 -24.65
N ASP A 192 -12.00 37.99 -25.12
CA ASP A 192 -12.40 38.18 -26.51
C ASP A 192 -11.37 39.10 -27.18
N ALA A 193 -10.51 38.53 -28.01
CA ALA A 193 -9.43 39.27 -28.64
C ALA A 193 -9.95 40.24 -29.72
N THR A 194 -11.09 39.92 -30.34
CA THR A 194 -11.66 40.71 -31.44
C THR A 194 -12.40 41.94 -30.89
N GLY A 195 -13.26 41.73 -29.89
CA GLY A 195 -14.01 42.80 -29.22
C GLY A 195 -13.23 43.50 -28.11
N GLN A 196 -12.04 43.00 -27.74
CA GLN A 196 -11.25 43.45 -26.59
C GLN A 196 -12.05 43.46 -25.28
N ARG A 197 -12.83 42.40 -25.04
CA ARG A 197 -13.67 42.25 -23.82
C ARG A 197 -13.08 41.20 -22.89
N LEU A 198 -13.03 41.51 -21.59
CA LEU A 198 -12.66 40.56 -20.54
C LEU A 198 -13.91 40.12 -19.77
N PHE A 199 -14.26 38.84 -19.87
CA PHE A 199 -15.32 38.21 -19.10
C PHE A 199 -14.76 37.70 -17.77
N VAL A 200 -15.39 38.11 -16.67
CA VAL A 200 -14.95 37.80 -15.31
C VAL A 200 -16.07 37.10 -14.56
N SER A 201 -15.82 35.86 -14.13
CA SER A 201 -16.74 35.10 -13.29
C SER A 201 -16.74 35.66 -11.86
N ASP A 202 -17.77 36.43 -11.50
CA ASP A 202 -17.96 37.03 -10.18
C ASP A 202 -18.79 36.09 -9.29
N SER A 203 -18.18 34.95 -8.96
CA SER A 203 -18.88 33.76 -8.46
C SER A 203 -19.61 33.96 -7.13
N GLY A 204 -19.09 34.83 -6.25
CA GLY A 204 -19.74 35.17 -4.99
C GLY A 204 -21.03 35.99 -5.16
N ASN A 205 -21.19 36.62 -6.33
CA ASN A 205 -22.34 37.45 -6.67
C ASN A 205 -23.22 36.82 -7.77
N ASN A 206 -23.01 35.55 -8.13
CA ASN A 206 -23.81 34.80 -9.11
C ASN A 206 -23.96 35.49 -10.49
N ARG A 207 -22.89 36.12 -10.98
CA ARG A 207 -22.90 36.87 -12.26
C ARG A 207 -21.57 36.80 -13.00
N VAL A 208 -21.58 37.19 -14.27
CA VAL A 208 -20.36 37.47 -15.05
C VAL A 208 -20.31 38.97 -15.34
N LEU A 209 -19.18 39.61 -15.01
CA LEU A 209 -18.90 41.00 -15.35
C LEU A 209 -18.09 41.07 -16.64
N VAL A 210 -18.36 42.06 -17.49
CA VAL A 210 -17.63 42.25 -18.75
C VAL A 210 -16.97 43.63 -18.74
N PHE A 211 -15.65 43.65 -18.92
CA PHE A 211 -14.85 44.88 -18.96
C PHE A 211 -14.34 45.15 -20.38
N ASP A 212 -14.40 46.41 -20.82
CA ASP A 212 -13.60 46.91 -21.94
C ASP A 212 -12.11 46.84 -21.58
N ALA A 213 -11.43 45.90 -22.22
CA ALA A 213 -10.01 45.64 -22.02
C ALA A 213 -9.14 46.36 -23.07
N ALA A 214 -9.67 47.26 -23.89
CA ALA A 214 -8.87 48.03 -24.82
C ALA A 214 -7.71 48.77 -24.09
N PRO A 215 -6.49 48.83 -24.66
CA PRO A 215 -5.34 49.41 -23.96
C PRO A 215 -5.51 50.83 -23.44
N GLN A 216 -6.35 51.64 -24.08
CA GLN A 216 -6.62 53.04 -23.68
C GLN A 216 -7.72 53.17 -22.63
N ARG A 217 -8.44 52.08 -22.32
CA ARG A 217 -9.65 52.06 -21.49
C ARG A 217 -9.44 51.30 -20.19
N LEU A 218 -8.55 50.31 -20.20
CA LEU A 218 -8.26 49.50 -19.03
C LEU A 218 -7.32 50.21 -18.06
N GLU A 219 -7.84 50.56 -16.88
CA GLU A 219 -7.10 51.21 -15.80
C GLU A 219 -7.47 50.62 -14.43
N THR A 220 -6.68 50.94 -13.41
CA THR A 220 -6.97 50.51 -12.03
C THR A 220 -8.35 51.02 -11.62
N PHE A 221 -9.14 50.11 -11.04
CA PHE A 221 -10.51 50.36 -10.59
C PHE A 221 -11.53 50.71 -11.68
N ALA A 222 -11.28 50.34 -12.94
CA ALA A 222 -12.25 50.50 -14.04
C ALA A 222 -13.63 49.87 -13.73
N THR A 223 -14.69 50.41 -14.36
CA THR A 223 -16.05 49.84 -14.32
C THR A 223 -16.21 48.75 -15.35
N ALA A 224 -16.93 47.68 -15.00
CA ALA A 224 -17.52 46.76 -15.97
C ALA A 224 -18.60 47.51 -16.78
N ASP A 225 -18.65 47.26 -18.08
CA ASP A 225 -19.60 47.86 -19.00
C ASP A 225 -20.90 47.05 -19.08
N GLU A 226 -20.80 45.73 -18.89
CA GLU A 226 -21.94 44.81 -18.95
C GLU A 226 -21.93 43.77 -17.82
N VAL A 227 -23.10 43.21 -17.56
CA VAL A 227 -23.34 42.14 -16.58
C VAL A 227 -24.25 41.09 -17.19
N MET A 228 -23.91 39.82 -16.94
CA MET A 228 -24.66 38.66 -17.38
C MET A 228 -25.14 37.84 -16.19
N GLY A 229 -26.35 37.28 -16.29
CA GLY A 229 -26.95 36.42 -15.27
C GLY A 229 -27.71 37.14 -14.15
N GLN A 230 -27.60 38.46 -14.08
CA GLN A 230 -28.33 39.32 -13.15
C GLN A 230 -28.95 40.51 -13.89
N PRO A 231 -30.08 41.07 -13.42
CA PRO A 231 -30.74 42.19 -14.09
C PRO A 231 -29.89 43.47 -14.08
N ASP A 232 -28.99 43.61 -13.10
CA ASP A 232 -28.11 44.77 -12.92
C ASP A 232 -26.84 44.44 -12.14
N PHE A 233 -26.00 45.46 -11.91
CA PHE A 233 -24.75 45.35 -11.17
C PHE A 233 -24.92 45.32 -9.64
N GLU A 234 -26.14 45.42 -9.11
CA GLU A 234 -26.40 45.50 -7.67
C GLU A 234 -27.18 44.28 -7.16
N THR A 235 -27.52 43.33 -8.05
CA THR A 235 -28.26 42.11 -7.74
C THR A 235 -27.35 40.88 -7.77
N ALA A 236 -27.59 39.94 -6.85
CA ALA A 236 -26.87 38.66 -6.75
C ALA A 236 -27.81 37.49 -6.40
N ALA A 237 -28.98 37.45 -7.02
CA ALA A 237 -29.98 36.43 -6.73
C ALA A 237 -29.44 35.03 -7.07
N PRO A 238 -29.54 34.05 -6.15
CA PRO A 238 -29.11 32.69 -6.44
C PRO A 238 -30.05 32.03 -7.45
N ARG A 239 -29.51 31.10 -8.22
CA ARG A 239 -30.30 30.28 -9.15
C ARG A 239 -31.28 29.38 -8.39
N THR A 240 -32.56 29.37 -8.79
CA THR A 240 -33.62 28.58 -8.14
C THR A 240 -34.09 27.35 -8.93
N ASP A 241 -33.79 27.26 -10.23
CA ASP A 241 -34.09 26.10 -11.08
C ASP A 241 -32.97 25.81 -12.08
N MET A 242 -33.09 24.70 -12.80
CA MET A 242 -32.06 24.29 -13.75
C MET A 242 -31.97 25.15 -15.02
N ARG A 243 -32.94 26.02 -15.35
CA ARG A 243 -32.85 26.92 -16.52
C ARG A 243 -32.19 28.26 -16.21
N GLY A 244 -32.18 28.67 -14.94
CA GLY A 244 -31.51 29.90 -14.53
C GLY A 244 -29.99 29.89 -14.74
N PHE A 245 -29.40 31.08 -14.77
CA PHE A 245 -27.97 31.29 -14.96
C PHE A 245 -27.16 30.78 -13.76
N ALA A 246 -25.98 30.21 -14.03
CA ALA A 246 -24.98 29.89 -13.01
C ALA A 246 -23.59 30.27 -13.50
N THR A 247 -22.74 30.71 -12.58
CA THR A 247 -21.34 31.04 -12.84
C THR A 247 -20.45 29.80 -12.78
N GLY A 248 -19.24 29.90 -13.34
CA GLY A 248 -18.20 28.90 -13.14
C GLY A 248 -17.01 29.12 -14.06
N GLY A 249 -16.45 28.03 -14.62
CA GLY A 249 -15.33 28.07 -15.56
C GLY A 249 -15.74 28.66 -16.90
N LEU A 250 -14.97 29.60 -17.44
CA LEU A 250 -15.26 30.33 -18.66
C LEU A 250 -14.31 29.94 -19.78
N ALA A 251 -14.84 29.80 -20.99
CA ALA A 251 -14.07 29.71 -22.24
C ALA A 251 -14.81 30.45 -23.35
N TYR A 252 -14.08 31.16 -24.20
CA TYR A 252 -14.64 31.97 -25.28
C TYR A 252 -14.22 31.43 -26.65
N ASP A 253 -15.17 31.38 -27.58
CA ASP A 253 -14.91 31.07 -28.99
C ASP A 253 -14.95 32.36 -29.82
N ASP A 254 -13.77 32.84 -30.23
CA ASP A 254 -13.61 34.05 -31.05
C ASP A 254 -14.28 33.92 -32.43
N ARG A 255 -14.46 32.70 -32.95
CA ARG A 255 -14.97 32.48 -34.31
C ARG A 255 -16.49 32.65 -34.39
N THR A 256 -17.21 32.24 -33.35
CA THR A 256 -18.68 32.29 -33.31
C THR A 256 -19.24 33.24 -32.25
N ALA A 257 -18.36 33.93 -31.51
CA ALA A 257 -18.70 34.84 -30.42
C ALA A 257 -19.58 34.18 -29.35
N ARG A 258 -19.21 32.96 -28.94
CA ARG A 258 -19.94 32.18 -27.92
C ARG A 258 -19.14 32.08 -26.63
N LEU A 259 -19.83 32.22 -25.50
CA LEU A 259 -19.28 32.00 -24.17
C LEU A 259 -19.77 30.66 -23.62
N PHE A 260 -18.81 29.81 -23.25
CA PHE A 260 -19.07 28.53 -22.61
C PHE A 260 -18.83 28.67 -21.11
N ILE A 261 -19.82 28.25 -20.32
CA ILE A 261 -19.78 28.31 -18.86
C ILE A 261 -19.94 26.90 -18.31
N ALA A 262 -18.88 26.36 -17.70
CA ALA A 262 -18.95 25.18 -16.87
C ALA A 262 -19.47 25.56 -15.49
N GLU A 263 -20.75 25.30 -15.23
CA GLU A 263 -21.45 25.71 -14.01
C GLU A 263 -20.83 25.07 -12.76
N GLN A 264 -20.49 25.90 -11.76
CA GLN A 264 -19.92 25.42 -10.51
C GLN A 264 -20.93 25.57 -9.36
N VAL A 265 -21.47 24.44 -8.93
CA VAL A 265 -22.56 24.33 -7.95
C VAL A 265 -22.18 23.32 -6.87
N SER A 266 -22.84 23.36 -5.71
CA SER A 266 -22.50 22.48 -4.58
C SER A 266 -22.86 21.00 -4.80
N ARG A 267 -23.62 20.72 -5.86
CA ARG A 267 -24.25 19.43 -6.15
C ARG A 267 -23.90 18.99 -7.57
N ILE A 268 -23.40 17.78 -7.73
CA ILE A 268 -22.85 17.31 -8.99
C ILE A 268 -23.92 17.01 -10.03
N GLU A 269 -25.13 16.69 -9.56
CA GLU A 269 -26.30 16.53 -10.41
C GLU A 269 -26.65 17.82 -11.18
N HIS A 270 -26.17 18.97 -10.71
CA HIS A 270 -26.40 20.28 -11.34
C HIS A 270 -25.23 20.75 -12.22
N MET A 271 -24.05 20.11 -12.19
CA MET A 271 -22.85 20.58 -12.91
C MET A 271 -22.89 20.24 -14.40
N ARG A 272 -22.74 21.22 -15.29
CA ARG A 272 -22.84 21.06 -16.76
C ARG A 272 -22.16 22.21 -17.49
N ILE A 273 -22.07 22.12 -18.81
CA ILE A 273 -21.59 23.23 -19.65
C ILE A 273 -22.79 23.88 -20.35
N THR A 274 -23.03 25.16 -20.07
CA THR A 274 -24.01 25.99 -20.79
C THR A 274 -23.32 26.89 -21.80
N VAL A 275 -23.95 27.09 -22.96
CA VAL A 275 -23.39 27.88 -24.07
C VAL A 275 -24.27 29.08 -24.33
N TYR A 276 -23.70 30.27 -24.45
CA TYR A 276 -24.43 31.52 -24.68
C TYR A 276 -23.89 32.26 -25.90
N ASP A 277 -24.78 32.94 -26.62
CA ASP A 277 -24.40 33.96 -27.60
C ASP A 277 -23.95 35.22 -26.85
N VAL A 278 -22.75 35.70 -27.16
CA VAL A 278 -22.20 36.95 -26.61
C VAL A 278 -21.67 37.86 -27.72
N GLY A 279 -22.20 37.69 -28.94
CA GLY A 279 -21.93 38.56 -30.06
C GLY A 279 -22.27 40.04 -29.77
N PRO A 280 -21.75 40.98 -30.57
CA PRO A 280 -21.92 42.42 -30.31
C PRO A 280 -23.38 42.90 -30.23
N ASP A 281 -24.29 42.20 -30.89
CA ASP A 281 -25.73 42.50 -30.91
C ASP A 281 -26.54 41.72 -29.86
N ALA A 282 -25.90 40.81 -29.11
CA ALA A 282 -26.57 39.97 -28.11
C ALA A 282 -26.80 40.73 -26.81
N SER A 283 -27.97 40.55 -26.19
CA SER A 283 -28.25 41.13 -24.86
C SER A 283 -27.71 40.22 -23.77
N LEU A 284 -26.58 40.60 -23.15
CA LEU A 284 -25.98 39.79 -22.08
C LEU A 284 -26.85 39.70 -20.81
N ARG A 285 -27.64 40.73 -20.51
CA ARG A 285 -28.55 40.73 -19.35
C ARG A 285 -29.74 39.78 -19.50
N ALA A 286 -30.18 39.55 -20.74
CA ALA A 286 -31.31 38.68 -21.06
C ALA A 286 -30.84 37.38 -21.76
N ALA A 287 -29.56 37.03 -21.64
CA ALA A 287 -28.99 35.89 -22.33
C ALA A 287 -29.56 34.56 -21.77
N GLU A 288 -30.06 33.73 -22.67
CA GLU A 288 -30.50 32.36 -22.39
C GLU A 288 -29.52 31.34 -23.01
N PRO A 289 -29.35 30.16 -22.40
CA PRO A 289 -28.42 29.17 -22.92
C PRO A 289 -28.90 28.58 -24.26
N LEU A 290 -28.06 28.66 -25.29
CA LEU A 290 -28.26 28.06 -26.62
C LEU A 290 -28.25 26.53 -26.56
N ALA A 291 -27.37 25.96 -25.74
CA ALA A 291 -27.16 24.53 -25.61
C ALA A 291 -26.63 24.15 -24.22
N VAL A 292 -26.84 22.89 -23.83
CA VAL A 292 -26.22 22.24 -22.68
C VAL A 292 -25.40 21.04 -23.13
N LEU A 293 -24.11 21.03 -22.80
CA LEU A 293 -23.19 19.92 -23.11
C LEU A 293 -22.92 19.09 -21.85
N GLY A 294 -22.68 17.79 -22.07
CA GLY A 294 -22.36 16.84 -21.00
C GLY A 294 -23.56 16.41 -20.15
N LYS A 295 -24.80 16.76 -20.53
CA LYS A 295 -26.03 16.29 -19.90
C LYS A 295 -27.17 16.17 -20.92
N PRO A 296 -28.19 15.33 -20.66
CA PRO A 296 -29.34 15.17 -21.54
C PRO A 296 -30.27 16.41 -21.55
N GLY A 297 -30.12 17.34 -20.60
CA GLY A 297 -30.91 18.58 -20.56
C GLY A 297 -30.99 19.25 -19.19
N PHE A 298 -32.15 19.79 -18.87
CA PHE A 298 -32.41 20.66 -17.71
C PHE A 298 -33.18 19.97 -16.56
N GLY A 299 -33.27 18.62 -16.55
CA GLY A 299 -34.03 17.83 -15.57
C GLY A 299 -33.18 17.19 -14.46
N ALA A 300 -33.83 16.43 -13.57
CA ALA A 300 -33.16 15.61 -12.55
C ALA A 300 -32.24 14.55 -13.19
N TYR A 301 -31.11 14.26 -12.54
CA TYR A 301 -29.96 13.58 -13.16
C TYR A 301 -29.38 12.51 -12.22
N ASP A 302 -29.25 11.27 -12.71
CA ASP A 302 -28.42 10.23 -12.11
C ASP A 302 -26.98 10.37 -12.65
N PRO A 303 -25.96 10.54 -11.80
CA PRO A 303 -24.57 10.63 -12.25
C PRO A 303 -24.10 9.34 -12.91
N ILE A 304 -24.01 9.39 -14.23
CA ILE A 304 -23.38 8.39 -15.09
C ILE A 304 -22.34 9.07 -15.99
N VAL A 305 -21.40 8.26 -16.45
CA VAL A 305 -20.32 8.66 -17.34
C VAL A 305 -20.57 7.97 -18.68
N SER A 306 -20.75 8.77 -19.73
CA SER A 306 -20.91 8.27 -21.09
C SER A 306 -20.36 9.27 -22.10
N ARG A 307 -20.49 8.98 -23.38
CA ARG A 307 -20.16 9.89 -24.47
C ARG A 307 -21.01 11.17 -24.46
N GLU A 308 -22.24 11.10 -23.97
CA GLU A 308 -23.20 12.22 -23.88
C GLU A 308 -23.23 12.86 -22.49
N GLN A 309 -22.69 12.17 -21.47
CA GLN A 309 -22.80 12.58 -20.08
C GLN A 309 -21.45 12.74 -19.38
N SER A 310 -21.23 13.96 -18.90
CA SER A 310 -20.16 14.34 -18.01
C SER A 310 -20.76 14.61 -16.61
N VAL A 311 -19.93 14.41 -15.60
CA VAL A 311 -20.29 14.48 -14.19
C VAL A 311 -19.77 15.78 -13.58
N TRP A 312 -18.53 16.16 -13.88
CA TRP A 312 -17.90 17.37 -13.34
C TRP A 312 -17.00 18.07 -14.36
N PRO A 313 -17.58 18.61 -15.45
CA PRO A 313 -16.82 19.34 -16.44
C PRO A 313 -16.26 20.65 -15.87
N ARG A 314 -15.04 20.98 -16.27
CA ARG A 314 -14.37 22.25 -15.98
C ARG A 314 -13.77 22.85 -17.25
N LEU A 315 -13.77 24.17 -17.30
CA LEU A 315 -13.25 24.98 -18.40
C LEU A 315 -12.29 26.04 -17.87
N GLY A 316 -11.31 26.39 -18.69
CA GLY A 316 -10.45 27.57 -18.51
C GLY A 316 -10.27 28.32 -19.83
N SER A 317 -9.51 29.42 -19.81
CA SER A 317 -9.37 30.30 -20.98
C SER A 317 -8.79 29.60 -22.22
N ALA A 318 -8.04 28.51 -22.05
CA ALA A 318 -7.43 27.73 -23.14
C ALA A 318 -8.23 26.45 -23.50
N SER A 319 -9.50 26.35 -23.10
CA SER A 319 -10.33 25.18 -23.36
C SER A 319 -10.91 25.09 -24.77
N ILE A 320 -10.81 26.14 -25.60
CA ILE A 320 -11.39 26.16 -26.95
C ILE A 320 -10.29 26.30 -27.99
N ASP A 321 -10.33 25.45 -29.02
CA ASP A 321 -9.68 25.69 -30.30
C ASP A 321 -10.71 26.31 -31.24
N SER A 322 -10.70 27.64 -31.32
CA SER A 322 -11.66 28.43 -32.12
C SER A 322 -11.51 28.15 -33.62
N GLU A 323 -10.29 27.81 -34.09
CA GLU A 323 -10.03 27.53 -35.50
C GLU A 323 -10.71 26.22 -35.94
N ARG A 324 -10.48 25.15 -35.16
CA ARG A 324 -11.03 23.80 -35.42
C ARG A 324 -12.42 23.58 -34.86
N GLN A 325 -12.95 24.54 -34.09
CA GLN A 325 -14.26 24.44 -33.43
C GLN A 325 -14.33 23.23 -32.49
N LEU A 326 -13.33 23.10 -31.62
CA LEU A 326 -13.26 22.06 -30.59
C LEU A 326 -13.30 22.66 -29.19
N LEU A 327 -14.09 22.04 -28.31
CA LEU A 327 -14.10 22.34 -26.87
C LEU A 327 -13.46 21.18 -26.11
N VAL A 328 -12.42 21.47 -25.34
CA VAL A 328 -11.79 20.54 -24.41
C VAL A 328 -12.21 20.91 -22.99
N ALA A 329 -13.05 20.07 -22.39
CA ALA A 329 -13.32 20.13 -20.97
C ALA A 329 -12.52 19.06 -20.24
N THR A 330 -12.24 19.32 -18.97
CA THR A 330 -11.63 18.32 -18.10
C THR A 330 -12.58 17.94 -16.99
N GLU A 331 -12.52 16.68 -16.57
CA GLU A 331 -13.30 16.18 -15.46
C GLU A 331 -12.37 15.65 -14.38
N GLY A 332 -12.55 16.09 -13.15
CA GLY A 332 -11.93 15.47 -11.98
C GLY A 332 -12.72 14.27 -11.49
N TYR A 333 -12.28 13.65 -10.39
CA TYR A 333 -13.17 12.77 -9.64
C TYR A 333 -14.46 13.52 -9.31
N PRO A 334 -15.64 12.91 -9.47
CA PRO A 334 -15.88 11.50 -9.76
C PRO A 334 -16.03 11.12 -11.23
N GLY A 335 -15.91 12.08 -12.16
CA GLY A 335 -15.98 11.89 -13.62
C GLY A 335 -14.74 11.25 -14.27
N GLY A 336 -13.83 10.68 -13.47
CA GLY A 336 -12.77 9.79 -13.95
C GLY A 336 -11.42 10.41 -14.30
N ASN A 337 -11.14 11.66 -13.91
CA ASN A 337 -9.84 12.32 -14.18
C ASN A 337 -9.45 12.27 -15.68
N ARG A 338 -10.30 12.85 -16.55
CA ARG A 338 -10.20 12.72 -18.00
C ARG A 338 -10.35 14.06 -18.72
N GLY A 339 -9.86 14.12 -19.96
CA GLY A 339 -10.20 15.18 -20.91
C GLY A 339 -11.31 14.71 -21.84
N ILE A 340 -12.30 15.55 -22.14
CA ILE A 340 -13.37 15.25 -23.10
C ILE A 340 -13.39 16.34 -24.15
N ILE A 341 -13.47 15.94 -25.41
CA ILE A 341 -13.51 16.85 -26.55
C ILE A 341 -14.88 16.81 -27.20
N TRP A 342 -15.47 17.98 -27.45
CA TRP A 342 -16.68 18.16 -28.24
C TRP A 342 -16.40 18.94 -29.53
N ASP A 343 -17.06 18.55 -30.61
CA ASP A 343 -17.16 19.34 -31.84
C ASP A 343 -18.28 20.38 -31.66
N ILE A 344 -17.87 21.65 -31.52
CA ILE A 344 -18.75 22.79 -31.24
C ILE A 344 -19.13 23.58 -32.50
N SER A 345 -18.88 23.01 -33.69
CA SER A 345 -19.26 23.62 -34.96
C SER A 345 -20.76 23.99 -34.96
N PRO A 346 -21.16 25.13 -35.54
CA PRO A 346 -22.54 25.62 -35.51
C PRO A 346 -23.61 24.57 -35.92
N GLU A 347 -23.30 23.70 -36.87
CA GLU A 347 -24.18 22.65 -37.37
C GLU A 347 -24.35 21.45 -36.43
N ARG A 348 -23.44 21.27 -35.45
CA ARG A 348 -23.49 20.16 -34.48
C ARG A 348 -23.95 20.60 -33.10
N LEU A 349 -23.69 21.86 -32.75
CA LEU A 349 -23.99 22.40 -31.43
C LEU A 349 -25.48 22.29 -31.07
N ARG A 350 -25.80 21.40 -30.13
CA ARG A 350 -27.15 21.22 -29.59
C ARG A 350 -27.09 20.63 -28.18
N THR A 351 -28.15 20.83 -27.41
CA THR A 351 -28.29 20.21 -26.09
C THR A 351 -28.18 18.68 -26.19
N GLY A 352 -27.34 18.08 -25.34
CA GLY A 352 -27.14 16.62 -25.26
C GLY A 352 -26.33 16.02 -26.41
N MET A 353 -25.58 16.82 -27.17
CA MET A 353 -24.71 16.28 -28.23
C MET A 353 -23.58 15.40 -27.66
N PRO A 354 -23.19 14.32 -28.36
CA PRO A 354 -22.11 13.44 -27.92
C PRO A 354 -20.74 14.12 -28.05
N ALA A 355 -19.84 13.80 -27.13
CA ALA A 355 -18.40 14.07 -27.28
C ALA A 355 -17.83 13.31 -28.47
N VAL A 356 -16.74 13.81 -29.05
CA VAL A 356 -16.05 13.18 -30.19
C VAL A 356 -14.82 12.39 -29.76
N GLU A 357 -14.22 12.71 -28.62
CA GLU A 357 -12.98 12.09 -28.12
C GLU A 357 -12.90 12.15 -26.58
N VAL A 358 -12.18 11.20 -25.97
CA VAL A 358 -11.84 11.18 -24.54
C VAL A 358 -10.36 10.83 -24.34
N ILE A 359 -9.70 11.55 -23.44
CA ILE A 359 -8.26 11.42 -23.17
C ILE A 359 -8.03 10.69 -21.86
N GLY A 360 -7.10 9.73 -21.89
CA GLY A 360 -6.62 9.01 -20.70
C GLY A 360 -7.38 7.72 -20.38
N HIS A 361 -8.43 7.40 -21.14
CA HIS A 361 -9.28 6.22 -20.96
C HIS A 361 -9.41 5.48 -22.27
N LEU A 362 -8.78 4.31 -22.32
CA LEU A 362 -8.80 3.44 -23.48
C LEU A 362 -9.35 2.07 -23.10
N ASP A 363 -9.92 1.41 -24.10
CA ASP A 363 -10.17 -0.03 -24.04
C ASP A 363 -8.87 -0.82 -24.25
N ASP A 364 -8.96 -2.14 -24.12
CA ASP A 364 -7.80 -3.04 -24.24
C ASP A 364 -7.21 -3.08 -25.67
N GLN A 365 -7.91 -2.50 -26.65
CA GLN A 365 -7.43 -2.33 -28.02
C GLN A 365 -6.82 -0.93 -28.26
N GLY A 366 -6.74 -0.09 -27.22
CA GLY A 366 -6.18 1.26 -27.29
C GLY A 366 -7.11 2.29 -27.93
N ARG A 367 -8.41 2.00 -28.06
CA ARG A 367 -9.44 2.94 -28.56
C ARG A 367 -10.07 3.69 -27.39
N SER A 368 -10.58 4.88 -27.64
CA SER A 368 -11.19 5.73 -26.60
C SER A 368 -12.40 5.08 -25.94
N ASP A 369 -12.42 5.09 -24.61
CA ASP A 369 -13.47 4.50 -23.78
C ASP A 369 -14.11 5.59 -22.91
N PHE A 370 -15.37 5.91 -23.20
CA PHE A 370 -16.12 6.95 -22.51
C PHE A 370 -16.80 6.46 -21.22
N GLU A 371 -16.85 5.16 -20.98
CA GLU A 371 -17.55 4.53 -19.85
C GLU A 371 -16.57 4.15 -18.74
N ARG A 372 -15.30 3.90 -19.09
CA ARG A 372 -14.21 3.66 -18.15
C ARG A 372 -13.96 4.86 -17.22
N ARG A 373 -13.78 4.57 -15.94
CA ARG A 373 -13.64 5.59 -14.88
C ARG A 373 -12.21 5.86 -14.44
N SER A 374 -11.37 4.85 -14.35
CA SER A 374 -9.97 5.03 -13.94
C SER A 374 -9.07 4.96 -15.16
N ALA A 375 -8.16 5.93 -15.27
CA ALA A 375 -7.18 5.96 -16.36
C ALA A 375 -6.44 4.60 -16.42
N ASN A 376 -6.16 4.14 -17.64
CA ASN A 376 -5.73 2.77 -18.01
C ASN A 376 -5.13 1.89 -16.89
N ASP A 377 -5.59 0.63 -16.79
CA ASP A 377 -5.06 -0.46 -15.94
C ASP A 377 -5.20 -0.30 -14.42
N ARG A 378 -6.13 0.54 -13.93
CA ARG A 378 -6.34 0.76 -12.50
C ARG A 378 -7.43 -0.05 -11.82
N ALA A 379 -8.31 -0.68 -12.57
CA ALA A 379 -9.31 -1.60 -12.03
C ALA A 379 -8.78 -3.03 -12.19
N THR A 380 -8.11 -3.52 -11.15
CA THR A 380 -7.59 -4.89 -11.08
C THR A 380 -7.92 -5.49 -9.71
N PRO A 381 -7.74 -6.81 -9.51
CA PRO A 381 -7.91 -7.44 -8.20
C PRO A 381 -6.95 -6.94 -7.10
N SER A 382 -5.85 -6.27 -7.47
CA SER A 382 -4.79 -5.88 -6.53
C SER A 382 -4.62 -4.35 -6.37
N ASN A 383 -5.36 -3.54 -7.14
CA ASN A 383 -5.30 -2.08 -7.03
C ASN A 383 -6.59 -1.51 -6.39
N ILE A 384 -6.42 -0.60 -5.44
CA ILE A 384 -7.51 -0.07 -4.62
C ILE A 384 -7.25 1.39 -4.23
N TYR A 385 -8.31 2.19 -4.13
CA TYR A 385 -8.32 3.46 -3.42
C TYR A 385 -9.09 3.31 -2.10
N PRO A 386 -8.41 2.84 -1.04
CA PRO A 386 -9.07 2.32 0.14
C PRO A 386 -9.62 3.46 0.98
N ARG A 387 -10.89 3.37 1.36
CA ARG A 387 -11.53 4.37 2.23
C ARG A 387 -11.93 3.82 3.59
N ASP A 388 -12.24 2.53 3.63
CA ASP A 388 -12.58 1.79 4.84
C ASP A 388 -12.16 0.34 4.68
N VAL A 389 -11.99 -0.36 5.81
CA VAL A 389 -11.64 -1.77 5.86
C VAL A 389 -12.34 -2.45 7.03
N VAL A 390 -12.82 -3.68 6.84
CA VAL A 390 -13.38 -4.51 7.92
C VAL A 390 -12.94 -5.97 7.77
N LEU A 391 -12.61 -6.58 8.91
CA LEU A 391 -12.23 -7.98 9.03
C LEU A 391 -13.48 -8.85 9.25
N ASP A 392 -13.56 -9.95 8.52
CA ASP A 392 -14.33 -11.14 8.89
C ASP A 392 -13.37 -12.12 9.58
N PRO A 393 -13.35 -12.14 10.93
CA PRO A 393 -12.40 -12.97 11.67
C PRO A 393 -12.79 -14.45 11.67
N VAL A 394 -14.01 -14.80 11.26
CA VAL A 394 -14.53 -16.18 11.35
C VAL A 394 -14.26 -16.95 10.06
N ASP A 395 -14.50 -16.34 8.90
CA ASP A 395 -14.21 -16.99 7.60
C ASP A 395 -12.91 -16.48 6.97
N HIS A 396 -12.11 -15.72 7.74
CA HIS A 396 -10.80 -15.19 7.36
C HIS A 396 -10.85 -14.37 6.07
N ARG A 397 -11.60 -13.26 6.05
CA ARG A 397 -11.70 -12.38 4.87
C ARG A 397 -11.51 -10.92 5.23
N LEU A 398 -10.96 -10.15 4.30
CA LEU A 398 -10.81 -8.70 4.45
C LEU A 398 -11.65 -7.99 3.39
N PHE A 399 -12.60 -7.17 3.82
CA PHE A 399 -13.40 -6.32 2.95
C PHE A 399 -12.78 -4.92 2.96
N ALA A 400 -12.54 -4.34 1.79
CA ALA A 400 -12.09 -2.95 1.71
C ALA A 400 -12.82 -2.18 0.62
N ILE A 401 -13.15 -0.94 0.95
CA ILE A 401 -13.82 -0.03 0.04
C ILE A 401 -12.83 0.52 -0.98
N ASP A 402 -13.10 0.30 -2.26
CA ASP A 402 -12.41 0.94 -3.36
C ASP A 402 -13.26 2.09 -3.88
N GLN A 403 -13.13 3.26 -3.24
CA GLN A 403 -14.02 4.39 -3.44
C GLN A 403 -13.98 4.91 -4.90
N TYR A 404 -12.78 5.00 -5.47
CA TYR A 404 -12.59 5.52 -6.82
C TYR A 404 -13.09 4.57 -7.90
N ASN A 405 -13.23 3.28 -7.61
CA ASN A 405 -13.78 2.30 -8.56
C ASN A 405 -15.19 1.82 -8.18
N ASN A 406 -15.88 2.51 -7.25
CA ASN A 406 -17.29 2.23 -6.91
C ASN A 406 -17.56 0.79 -6.48
N ARG A 407 -16.65 0.19 -5.72
CA ARG A 407 -16.71 -1.23 -5.39
C ARG A 407 -16.19 -1.53 -4.00
N VAL A 408 -16.51 -2.73 -3.51
CA VAL A 408 -15.86 -3.32 -2.32
C VAL A 408 -15.11 -4.56 -2.79
N LEU A 409 -13.81 -4.61 -2.52
CA LEU A 409 -12.97 -5.77 -2.81
C LEU A 409 -12.88 -6.65 -1.57
N VAL A 410 -12.85 -7.97 -1.79
CA VAL A 410 -12.79 -8.98 -0.72
C VAL A 410 -11.60 -9.90 -0.94
N TRP A 411 -10.63 -9.86 -0.02
CA TRP A 411 -9.48 -10.76 -0.02
C TRP A 411 -9.73 -11.96 0.88
N GLN A 412 -9.22 -13.12 0.45
CA GLN A 412 -9.11 -14.27 1.33
C GLN A 412 -7.87 -14.11 2.21
N LEU A 413 -8.03 -14.40 3.50
CA LEU A 413 -6.98 -14.47 4.49
C LEU A 413 -6.73 -15.94 4.88
N ASP A 414 -5.57 -16.21 5.47
CA ASP A 414 -5.28 -17.48 6.12
C ASP A 414 -5.88 -17.53 7.54
N ARG A 415 -5.71 -18.68 8.22
CA ARG A 415 -6.26 -18.92 9.57
C ARG A 415 -5.74 -17.97 10.66
N GLN A 416 -4.66 -17.22 10.41
CA GLN A 416 -4.19 -16.13 11.28
C GLN A 416 -4.55 -14.75 10.74
N ASN A 417 -5.57 -14.67 9.88
CA ASN A 417 -6.02 -13.47 9.19
C ASN A 417 -4.91 -12.78 8.37
N ARG A 418 -3.91 -13.49 7.85
CA ARG A 418 -2.92 -12.88 6.95
C ARG A 418 -3.40 -12.95 5.52
N VAL A 419 -3.16 -11.90 4.75
CA VAL A 419 -3.47 -11.87 3.32
C VAL A 419 -2.82 -13.08 2.62
N LYS A 420 -3.67 -13.98 2.11
CA LYS A 420 -3.26 -15.25 1.52
C LYS A 420 -2.75 -15.05 0.09
N ASP A 421 -3.56 -14.36 -0.73
CA ASP A 421 -3.20 -13.86 -2.06
C ASP A 421 -3.30 -12.32 -2.08
N ARG A 422 -2.44 -11.67 -2.87
CA ARG A 422 -2.49 -10.22 -3.07
C ARG A 422 -3.65 -9.79 -3.96
N ASP A 423 -4.22 -10.72 -4.72
CA ASP A 423 -5.42 -10.47 -5.52
C ASP A 423 -6.69 -10.70 -4.71
N ALA A 424 -7.66 -9.78 -4.82
CA ALA A 424 -8.98 -9.96 -4.27
C ALA A 424 -9.72 -11.09 -5.01
N HIS A 425 -10.57 -11.82 -4.29
CA HIS A 425 -11.32 -12.95 -4.83
C HIS A 425 -12.76 -12.57 -5.21
N PHE A 426 -13.35 -11.60 -4.50
CA PHE A 426 -14.73 -11.17 -4.74
C PHE A 426 -14.88 -9.66 -4.83
N VAL A 427 -15.93 -9.22 -5.53
CA VAL A 427 -16.33 -7.81 -5.63
C VAL A 427 -17.81 -7.61 -5.35
N LEU A 428 -18.13 -6.54 -4.62
CA LEU A 428 -19.49 -6.01 -4.46
C LEU A 428 -19.62 -4.67 -5.19
N GLY A 429 -20.81 -4.38 -5.75
CA GLY A 429 -21.09 -3.10 -6.43
C GLY A 429 -20.69 -3.03 -7.91
N GLN A 430 -20.00 -4.06 -8.41
CA GLN A 430 -19.52 -4.19 -9.80
C GLN A 430 -19.66 -5.66 -10.26
N PRO A 431 -19.78 -5.94 -11.57
CA PRO A 431 -19.95 -7.29 -12.08
C PRO A 431 -18.71 -8.19 -11.90
N ASP A 432 -17.51 -7.60 -11.91
CA ASP A 432 -16.23 -8.32 -11.77
C ASP A 432 -15.11 -7.44 -11.19
N LEU A 433 -13.96 -8.07 -10.93
CA LEU A 433 -12.76 -7.45 -10.31
C LEU A 433 -12.01 -6.48 -11.23
N TYR A 434 -12.41 -6.35 -12.49
CA TYR A 434 -11.77 -5.51 -13.51
C TYR A 434 -12.61 -4.30 -13.89
N SER A 435 -13.85 -4.25 -13.37
CA SER A 435 -14.80 -3.17 -13.58
C SER A 435 -14.74 -2.11 -12.47
N GLY A 436 -15.01 -0.86 -12.85
CA GLY A 436 -15.04 0.31 -11.96
C GLY A 436 -15.98 1.41 -12.45
N GLU A 437 -17.09 1.02 -13.09
CA GLU A 437 -17.99 1.90 -13.83
C GLU A 437 -19.04 2.58 -12.93
N LEU A 438 -19.73 3.59 -13.46
CA LEU A 438 -20.87 4.26 -12.83
C LEU A 438 -22.19 3.76 -13.43
N TYR A 439 -22.55 2.50 -13.15
CA TYR A 439 -23.81 1.91 -13.60
C TYR A 439 -25.04 2.67 -13.07
N PRO A 440 -26.23 2.53 -13.70
CA PRO A 440 -27.48 3.02 -13.14
C PRO A 440 -27.70 2.52 -11.70
N ILE A 441 -28.31 3.37 -10.86
CA ILE A 441 -28.65 3.00 -9.48
C ILE A 441 -29.56 1.76 -9.46
N GLY A 442 -29.21 0.78 -8.63
CA GLY A 442 -29.92 -0.49 -8.50
C GLY A 442 -29.38 -1.36 -7.35
N PRO A 443 -29.85 -2.61 -7.21
CA PRO A 443 -29.45 -3.51 -6.12
C PRO A 443 -28.03 -4.07 -6.24
N THR A 444 -27.44 -4.06 -7.44
CA THR A 444 -26.05 -4.52 -7.69
C THR A 444 -25.02 -3.40 -7.73
N THR A 445 -25.46 -2.14 -7.69
CA THR A 445 -24.61 -0.97 -7.94
C THR A 445 -24.31 -0.24 -6.65
N ILE A 446 -23.06 0.17 -6.44
CA ILE A 446 -22.64 1.07 -5.36
C ILE A 446 -22.01 2.31 -6.03
N LYS A 447 -22.24 3.53 -5.53
CA LYS A 447 -21.58 4.74 -6.04
C LYS A 447 -20.91 5.53 -4.91
N ILE A 448 -19.58 5.68 -4.99
CA ILE A 448 -18.77 6.32 -3.95
C ILE A 448 -19.01 5.67 -2.57
N PRO A 449 -18.63 4.39 -2.40
CA PRO A 449 -18.69 3.78 -1.08
C PRO A 449 -17.77 4.50 -0.09
N LEU A 450 -18.21 4.66 1.16
CA LEU A 450 -17.45 5.37 2.21
C LEU A 450 -17.18 4.54 3.45
N ALA A 451 -18.07 3.61 3.81
CA ALA A 451 -17.97 2.79 5.00
C ALA A 451 -18.51 1.37 4.76
N VAL A 452 -17.87 0.37 5.39
CA VAL A 452 -18.28 -1.03 5.36
C VAL A 452 -18.17 -1.62 6.76
N THR A 453 -19.15 -2.42 7.16
CA THR A 453 -19.06 -3.24 8.39
C THR A 453 -19.61 -4.64 8.14
N TYR A 454 -19.29 -5.58 9.02
CA TYR A 454 -19.57 -6.99 8.83
C TYR A 454 -20.28 -7.61 10.05
N ASP A 455 -21.31 -8.39 9.77
CA ASP A 455 -22.00 -9.24 10.73
C ASP A 455 -21.49 -10.67 10.57
N ALA A 456 -20.61 -11.08 11.49
CA ALA A 456 -20.03 -12.42 11.50
C ALA A 456 -21.01 -13.53 11.90
N ARG A 457 -22.13 -13.19 12.56
CA ARG A 457 -23.11 -14.15 13.06
C ARG A 457 -24.06 -14.60 11.96
N HIS A 458 -24.55 -13.67 11.15
CA HIS A 458 -25.46 -13.95 10.03
C HIS A 458 -24.79 -13.82 8.66
N LYS A 459 -23.47 -13.56 8.62
CA LYS A 459 -22.65 -13.49 7.40
C LYS A 459 -23.15 -12.43 6.43
N ARG A 460 -23.32 -11.20 6.90
CA ARG A 460 -23.82 -10.06 6.10
C ARG A 460 -22.80 -8.93 6.06
N ALA A 461 -22.64 -8.31 4.89
CA ALA A 461 -21.86 -7.09 4.74
C ALA A 461 -22.80 -5.89 4.57
N PHE A 462 -22.59 -4.83 5.35
CA PHE A 462 -23.32 -3.57 5.22
C PHE A 462 -22.39 -2.56 4.58
N VAL A 463 -22.80 -1.98 3.46
CA VAL A 463 -21.96 -1.07 2.68
C VAL A 463 -22.72 0.22 2.43
N SER A 464 -22.09 1.36 2.69
CA SER A 464 -22.66 2.64 2.29
C SER A 464 -22.52 2.86 0.79
N ASP A 465 -23.62 3.28 0.16
CA ASP A 465 -23.63 3.86 -1.17
C ASP A 465 -23.82 5.37 -1.00
N GLY A 466 -22.69 6.08 -1.07
CA GLY A 466 -22.60 7.50 -0.73
C GLY A 466 -23.57 8.35 -1.53
N TRP A 467 -23.51 8.26 -2.86
CA TRP A 467 -24.40 9.02 -3.74
C TRP A 467 -25.83 8.51 -3.75
N GLY A 468 -26.02 7.21 -3.56
CA GLY A 468 -27.35 6.66 -3.34
C GLY A 468 -28.00 7.12 -2.03
N ASN A 469 -27.24 7.75 -1.11
CA ASN A 469 -27.69 8.11 0.24
C ASN A 469 -28.36 6.93 0.94
N ARG A 470 -27.76 5.75 0.83
CA ARG A 470 -28.35 4.47 1.25
C ARG A 470 -27.31 3.51 1.79
N ILE A 471 -27.73 2.59 2.62
CA ILE A 471 -26.91 1.46 3.08
C ILE A 471 -27.43 0.19 2.42
N LEU A 472 -26.58 -0.48 1.66
CA LEU A 472 -26.88 -1.76 1.03
C LEU A 472 -26.43 -2.91 1.93
N VAL A 473 -27.29 -3.93 2.04
CA VAL A 473 -26.99 -5.15 2.80
C VAL A 473 -26.75 -6.28 1.82
N PHE A 474 -25.60 -6.93 1.89
CA PHE A 474 -25.23 -8.06 1.06
C PHE A 474 -25.16 -9.35 1.87
N ASP A 475 -25.59 -10.43 1.25
CA ASP A 475 -25.33 -11.78 1.73
C ASP A 475 -23.88 -12.16 1.43
N ALA A 476 -23.08 -12.30 2.50
CA ALA A 476 -21.65 -12.54 2.44
C ALA A 476 -21.27 -13.93 2.96
N ASP A 477 -22.23 -14.85 3.05
CA ASP A 477 -21.97 -16.26 3.34
C ASP A 477 -20.99 -16.86 2.31
N PRO A 478 -19.86 -17.48 2.73
CA PRO A 478 -18.87 -18.04 1.82
C PRO A 478 -19.43 -19.02 0.79
N ALA A 479 -20.50 -19.76 1.11
CA ALA A 479 -21.14 -20.70 0.20
C ALA A 479 -21.99 -20.01 -0.90
N ARG A 480 -22.34 -18.74 -0.70
CA ARG A 480 -23.25 -17.98 -1.58
C ARG A 480 -22.62 -16.71 -2.16
N LEU A 481 -21.50 -16.23 -1.63
CA LEU A 481 -20.81 -15.04 -2.15
C LEU A 481 -20.23 -15.30 -3.55
N ARG A 482 -20.45 -14.35 -4.44
CA ARG A 482 -19.96 -14.33 -5.83
C ARG A 482 -19.75 -12.88 -6.26
N ASN A 483 -19.10 -12.65 -7.38
CA ASN A 483 -18.96 -11.31 -7.96
C ASN A 483 -20.32 -10.74 -8.38
N GLY A 484 -20.50 -9.43 -8.19
CA GLY A 484 -21.71 -8.70 -8.55
C GLY A 484 -23.01 -9.22 -7.91
N PRO A 485 -23.04 -9.57 -6.61
CA PRO A 485 -24.27 -10.05 -5.99
C PRO A 485 -25.28 -8.90 -5.85
N GLU A 486 -26.57 -9.23 -5.87
CA GLU A 486 -27.62 -8.28 -5.50
C GLU A 486 -27.65 -8.07 -3.98
N ALA A 487 -27.81 -6.83 -3.55
CA ALA A 487 -28.13 -6.49 -2.17
C ALA A 487 -29.50 -7.06 -1.78
N ILE A 488 -29.60 -7.63 -0.58
CA ILE A 488 -30.82 -8.24 -0.05
C ILE A 488 -31.76 -7.23 0.63
N ALA A 489 -31.24 -6.06 1.01
CA ALA A 489 -32.02 -4.96 1.60
C ALA A 489 -31.32 -3.62 1.39
N VAL A 490 -32.10 -2.53 1.50
CA VAL A 490 -31.62 -1.15 1.47
C VAL A 490 -32.20 -0.32 2.62
N LEU A 491 -31.32 0.35 3.38
CA LEU A 491 -31.68 1.23 4.50
C LEU A 491 -31.41 2.69 4.13
N GLY A 492 -32.15 3.62 4.73
CA GLY A 492 -32.01 5.07 4.45
C GLY A 492 -32.70 5.55 3.17
N GLN A 493 -33.29 4.63 2.40
CA GLN A 493 -34.09 4.90 1.20
C GLN A 493 -35.27 3.90 1.13
N ALA A 494 -36.35 4.27 0.43
CA ALA A 494 -37.55 3.44 0.34
C ALA A 494 -37.34 2.15 -0.48
N ASP A 495 -36.49 2.22 -1.50
CA ASP A 495 -36.18 1.13 -2.43
C ASP A 495 -34.76 1.28 -2.99
N PHE A 496 -34.36 0.34 -3.86
CA PHE A 496 -33.01 0.32 -4.45
C PHE A 496 -32.79 1.39 -5.53
N THR A 497 -33.80 2.18 -5.90
CA THR A 497 -33.71 3.18 -6.98
C THR A 497 -33.80 4.62 -6.48
N SER A 498 -34.31 4.82 -5.27
CA SER A 498 -34.41 6.10 -4.59
C SER A 498 -33.03 6.58 -4.11
N ILE A 499 -32.71 7.86 -4.35
CA ILE A 499 -31.42 8.46 -4.00
C ILE A 499 -31.55 9.82 -3.29
N THR A 500 -32.77 10.20 -2.90
CA THR A 500 -33.03 11.55 -2.40
C THR A 500 -32.55 11.67 -0.95
N PRO A 501 -31.59 12.55 -0.64
CA PRO A 501 -31.17 12.77 0.74
C PRO A 501 -32.32 13.36 1.56
N ALA A 502 -32.54 12.84 2.76
CA ALA A 502 -33.65 13.25 3.60
C ALA A 502 -33.28 13.29 5.09
N THR A 503 -33.91 14.19 5.84
CA THR A 503 -33.82 14.29 7.30
C THR A 503 -35.11 13.74 7.92
N THR A 504 -35.28 12.41 7.85
CA THR A 504 -36.46 11.72 8.38
C THR A 504 -36.05 10.45 9.11
N GLN A 505 -36.99 9.72 9.71
CA GLN A 505 -36.71 8.47 10.41
C GLN A 505 -36.28 7.32 9.48
N THR A 506 -36.70 7.35 8.22
CA THR A 506 -36.37 6.33 7.19
C THR A 506 -35.34 6.82 6.18
N GLY A 507 -34.97 8.11 6.22
CA GLY A 507 -34.13 8.78 5.25
C GLY A 507 -32.75 9.15 5.80
N ILE A 508 -31.73 9.04 4.96
CA ILE A 508 -30.35 9.39 5.28
C ILE A 508 -29.83 10.45 4.28
N ASN A 509 -28.84 11.24 4.70
CA ASN A 509 -28.02 12.14 3.88
C ASN A 509 -26.54 11.94 4.26
N LEU A 510 -25.81 11.15 3.47
CA LEU A 510 -24.42 10.77 3.76
C LEU A 510 -23.39 11.88 3.50
N ASP A 511 -23.84 13.06 3.07
CA ASP A 511 -23.01 14.25 2.80
C ASP A 511 -21.88 14.04 1.77
N THR A 512 -22.13 13.22 0.76
CA THR A 512 -21.20 12.98 -0.36
C THR A 512 -21.24 14.11 -1.40
N ARG A 513 -21.11 15.35 -0.94
CA ARG A 513 -21.02 16.56 -1.78
C ARG A 513 -19.64 16.69 -2.43
N VAL A 514 -19.58 17.61 -3.39
CA VAL A 514 -18.35 18.01 -4.08
C VAL A 514 -17.29 18.42 -3.05
N GLY A 515 -16.24 17.61 -2.91
CA GLY A 515 -15.11 17.89 -2.04
C GLY A 515 -15.27 17.50 -0.56
N THR A 516 -16.24 16.68 -0.15
CA THR A 516 -16.28 16.11 1.21
C THR A 516 -15.84 14.65 1.26
N GLY A 517 -15.96 13.93 0.13
CA GLY A 517 -15.61 12.50 0.06
C GLY A 517 -14.13 12.16 -0.17
N ILE A 518 -13.30 13.11 -0.64
CA ILE A 518 -11.85 12.91 -0.93
C ILE A 518 -10.95 13.88 -0.16
N THR A 519 -11.45 15.00 0.37
CA THR A 519 -10.55 16.02 0.91
C THR A 519 -9.75 15.51 2.12
N PRO A 520 -8.42 15.72 2.15
CA PRO A 520 -7.55 15.38 3.28
C PRO A 520 -7.81 16.24 4.51
N SER A 521 -8.70 17.22 4.43
CA SER A 521 -8.95 18.18 5.50
C SER A 521 -10.22 17.89 6.30
N ARG A 522 -10.95 16.81 5.98
CA ARG A 522 -12.17 16.42 6.70
C ARG A 522 -12.29 14.91 6.86
N PRO A 523 -12.80 14.44 8.01
CA PRO A 523 -13.23 13.05 8.19
C PRO A 523 -14.34 12.66 7.22
N ARG A 524 -14.58 11.35 7.04
CA ARG A 524 -15.68 10.85 6.21
C ARG A 524 -17.01 11.21 6.84
N GLY A 525 -18.00 11.59 6.02
CA GLY A 525 -19.37 11.84 6.48
C GLY A 525 -20.19 10.56 6.74
N THR A 526 -19.55 9.39 6.86
CA THR A 526 -20.23 8.10 7.03
C THR A 526 -19.33 7.11 7.75
N GLY A 527 -19.93 6.36 8.68
CA GLY A 527 -19.36 5.23 9.38
C GLY A 527 -20.47 4.24 9.74
N LEU A 528 -20.11 2.98 9.90
CA LEU A 528 -21.04 1.89 10.20
C LEU A 528 -20.49 1.06 11.36
N ALA A 529 -21.33 0.69 12.31
CA ALA A 529 -21.00 -0.26 13.37
C ALA A 529 -22.13 -1.26 13.57
N TYR A 530 -21.81 -2.55 13.54
CA TYR A 530 -22.75 -3.61 13.85
C TYR A 530 -22.63 -4.03 15.31
N ASP A 531 -23.77 -4.15 15.99
CA ASP A 531 -23.92 -4.72 17.32
C ASP A 531 -24.30 -6.21 17.20
N PRO A 532 -23.36 -7.14 17.43
CA PRO A 532 -23.62 -8.57 17.30
C PRO A 532 -24.47 -9.16 18.44
N VAL A 533 -24.66 -8.41 19.54
CA VAL A 533 -25.40 -8.87 20.72
C VAL A 533 -26.90 -8.66 20.53
N HIS A 534 -27.30 -7.52 19.97
CA HIS A 534 -28.72 -7.13 19.82
C HIS A 534 -29.17 -6.96 18.37
N ASP A 535 -28.35 -7.33 17.39
CA ASP A 535 -28.67 -7.22 15.96
C ASP A 535 -29.02 -5.79 15.52
N ARG A 536 -28.22 -4.81 15.96
CA ARG A 536 -28.40 -3.40 15.58
C ARG A 536 -27.30 -2.92 14.64
N LEU A 537 -27.66 -2.11 13.66
CA LEU A 537 -26.71 -1.37 12.82
C LEU A 537 -26.78 0.11 13.18
N PHE A 538 -25.66 0.68 13.61
CA PHE A 538 -25.50 2.11 13.77
C PHE A 538 -24.90 2.72 12.51
N VAL A 539 -25.46 3.85 12.07
CA VAL A 539 -25.11 4.54 10.83
C VAL A 539 -24.87 6.01 11.11
N SER A 540 -23.69 6.52 10.79
CA SER A 540 -23.44 7.96 10.78
C SER A 540 -24.12 8.59 9.57
N ASP A 541 -25.14 9.39 9.85
CA ASP A 541 -25.88 10.18 8.86
C ASP A 541 -25.26 11.58 8.81
N GLY A 542 -24.03 11.65 8.27
CA GLY A 542 -23.12 12.76 8.46
C GLY A 542 -23.66 14.12 8.00
N GLY A 543 -24.47 14.14 6.94
CA GLY A 543 -25.07 15.34 6.37
C GLY A 543 -26.27 15.86 7.16
N ASN A 544 -26.83 15.02 8.03
CA ASN A 544 -27.82 15.40 9.04
C ASN A 544 -27.19 15.52 10.45
N HIS A 545 -25.88 15.35 10.58
CA HIS A 545 -25.13 15.51 11.83
C HIS A 545 -25.72 14.69 12.99
N ARG A 546 -25.98 13.40 12.73
CA ARG A 546 -26.60 12.46 13.67
C ARG A 546 -26.12 11.03 13.44
N VAL A 547 -26.38 10.16 14.40
CA VAL A 547 -26.23 8.70 14.24
C VAL A 547 -27.61 8.06 14.35
N LEU A 548 -27.93 7.13 13.45
CA LEU A 548 -29.18 6.36 13.45
C LEU A 548 -28.90 4.89 13.80
N GLY A 549 -29.76 4.27 14.63
CA GLY A 549 -29.70 2.84 14.92
C GLY A 549 -30.85 2.07 14.27
N PHE A 550 -30.57 1.01 13.52
CA PHE A 550 -31.54 0.14 12.85
C PHE A 550 -31.54 -1.25 13.48
N ASP A 551 -32.72 -1.83 13.69
CA ASP A 551 -32.86 -3.22 14.11
C ASP A 551 -32.79 -4.15 12.88
N VAL A 552 -31.64 -4.78 12.71
CA VAL A 552 -31.32 -5.60 11.53
C VAL A 552 -31.36 -7.09 11.85
N ALA A 553 -32.13 -7.51 12.86
CA ALA A 553 -32.39 -8.94 13.07
C ALA A 553 -32.91 -9.61 11.78
N PRO A 554 -32.53 -10.87 11.47
CA PRO A 554 -32.89 -11.50 10.19
C PRO A 554 -34.39 -11.50 9.86
N ASP A 555 -35.26 -11.59 10.86
CA ASP A 555 -36.72 -11.56 10.73
C ASP A 555 -37.31 -10.15 10.60
N ARG A 556 -36.52 -9.11 10.86
CA ARG A 556 -36.93 -7.69 10.83
C ARG A 556 -36.35 -6.92 9.64
N LEU A 557 -35.20 -7.36 9.11
CA LEU A 557 -34.50 -6.71 8.00
C LEU A 557 -35.39 -6.64 6.75
N ARG A 558 -35.66 -5.41 6.29
CA ARG A 558 -36.41 -5.12 5.05
C ARG A 558 -36.07 -3.75 4.51
N SER A 559 -36.20 -3.57 3.20
CA SER A 559 -35.96 -2.28 2.54
C SER A 559 -36.89 -1.18 3.08
N GLY A 560 -36.36 0.03 3.24
CA GLY A 560 -37.13 1.20 3.68
C GLY A 560 -37.58 1.19 5.14
N MET A 561 -37.04 0.30 5.98
CA MET A 561 -37.39 0.27 7.40
C MET A 561 -36.93 1.52 8.16
N ALA A 562 -37.65 1.85 9.24
CA ALA A 562 -37.38 3.02 10.07
C ALA A 562 -36.22 2.77 11.06
N ALA A 563 -35.44 3.82 11.33
CA ALA A 563 -34.49 3.82 12.44
C ALA A 563 -35.24 3.77 13.79
N SER A 564 -34.65 3.05 14.75
CA SER A 564 -35.17 2.86 16.10
C SER A 564 -34.69 3.91 17.09
N VAL A 565 -33.52 4.51 16.86
CA VAL A 565 -32.92 5.54 17.73
C VAL A 565 -32.12 6.57 16.92
N VAL A 566 -32.06 7.80 17.44
CA VAL A 566 -31.20 8.88 16.94
C VAL A 566 -30.30 9.46 18.05
N LEU A 567 -29.00 9.63 17.76
CA LEU A 567 -28.02 10.29 18.63
C LEU A 567 -27.46 11.54 17.95
N GLY A 568 -26.95 12.49 18.72
CA GLY A 568 -26.44 13.77 18.21
C GLY A 568 -27.52 14.82 17.94
N GLN A 569 -28.78 14.41 17.99
CA GLN A 569 -29.98 15.20 17.70
C GLN A 569 -31.11 14.78 18.65
N PRO A 570 -32.04 15.69 19.00
CA PRO A 570 -33.19 15.36 19.84
C PRO A 570 -34.21 14.42 19.17
N ASP A 571 -34.31 14.46 17.84
CA ASP A 571 -35.29 13.67 17.07
C ASP A 571 -34.82 13.34 15.64
N PHE A 572 -35.65 12.62 14.89
CA PHE A 572 -35.35 12.16 13.54
C PHE A 572 -35.53 13.22 12.44
N THR A 573 -35.83 14.47 12.78
CA THR A 573 -36.16 15.54 11.83
C THR A 573 -35.28 16.77 11.98
N THR A 574 -34.47 16.85 13.02
CA THR A 574 -33.45 17.90 13.18
C THR A 574 -32.11 17.51 12.52
N SER A 575 -31.42 18.50 11.96
CA SER A 575 -30.16 18.32 11.21
C SER A 575 -29.13 19.42 11.46
N GLY A 576 -29.27 20.16 12.56
CA GLY A 576 -28.38 21.30 12.86
C GLY A 576 -27.00 20.80 13.26
N ARG A 577 -25.95 21.36 12.65
CA ARG A 577 -24.57 21.12 13.11
C ARG A 577 -24.39 21.74 14.48
N ASN A 578 -23.86 20.99 15.43
CA ASN A 578 -23.94 21.37 16.83
C ASN A 578 -22.66 21.01 17.58
N SER A 579 -21.94 22.03 18.06
CA SER A 579 -20.79 21.91 18.94
C SER A 579 -21.28 22.14 20.38
N THR A 580 -21.95 21.13 20.92
CA THR A 580 -22.44 21.06 22.31
C THR A 580 -22.13 19.68 22.88
N PRO A 581 -22.28 19.45 24.20
CA PRO A 581 -21.98 18.15 24.81
C PRO A 581 -22.66 16.93 24.17
N THR A 582 -23.87 17.12 23.63
CA THR A 582 -24.65 16.04 23.01
C THR A 582 -24.82 16.20 21.50
N GLY A 583 -24.34 17.30 20.93
CA GLY A 583 -24.41 17.59 19.51
C GLY A 583 -23.29 16.93 18.72
N LEU A 584 -23.55 16.60 17.46
CA LEU A 584 -22.55 16.11 16.53
C LEU A 584 -22.34 17.10 15.37
N TYR A 585 -21.17 17.04 14.74
CA TYR A 585 -20.86 17.73 13.51
C TYR A 585 -20.12 16.79 12.55
N GLN A 586 -20.88 16.26 11.59
CA GLN A 586 -20.41 15.26 10.61
C GLN A 586 -19.75 14.06 11.32
N PRO A 587 -20.52 13.26 12.08
CA PRO A 587 -19.97 12.05 12.66
C PRO A 587 -19.41 11.13 11.57
N ALA A 588 -18.23 10.57 11.83
CA ALA A 588 -17.46 9.75 10.90
C ALA A 588 -17.56 8.27 11.30
N ALA A 589 -16.44 7.62 11.62
CA ALA A 589 -16.42 6.23 12.09
C ALA A 589 -17.25 6.00 13.35
N LEU A 590 -17.79 4.80 13.43
CA LEU A 590 -18.49 4.25 14.57
C LEU A 590 -17.80 2.94 14.94
N PHE A 591 -17.73 2.63 16.22
CA PHE A 591 -17.35 1.29 16.68
C PHE A 591 -18.24 0.87 17.85
N TYR A 592 -18.79 -0.34 17.77
CA TYR A 592 -19.57 -0.92 18.86
C TYR A 592 -18.71 -1.95 19.60
N GLU A 593 -18.46 -1.71 20.88
CA GLU A 593 -17.72 -2.58 21.77
C GLU A 593 -18.71 -3.47 22.53
N SER A 594 -18.61 -4.78 22.29
CA SER A 594 -19.70 -5.71 22.59
C SER A 594 -19.76 -6.22 24.04
N GLU A 595 -18.65 -6.20 24.78
CA GLU A 595 -18.58 -6.72 26.15
C GLU A 595 -19.24 -5.78 27.16
N GLN A 596 -19.11 -4.46 26.97
CA GLN A 596 -19.75 -3.45 27.83
C GLN A 596 -20.89 -2.68 27.16
N HIS A 597 -21.24 -3.04 25.93
CA HIS A 597 -22.30 -2.39 25.14
C HIS A 597 -22.06 -0.89 24.93
N ARG A 598 -20.82 -0.50 24.59
CA ARG A 598 -20.45 0.90 24.36
C ARG A 598 -20.41 1.22 22.87
N LEU A 599 -20.97 2.36 22.46
CA LEU A 599 -20.83 2.89 21.11
C LEU A 599 -19.85 4.08 21.13
N PHE A 600 -18.72 3.91 20.44
CA PHE A 600 -17.76 4.97 20.18
C PHE A 600 -18.15 5.69 18.88
N VAL A 601 -18.28 7.01 18.95
CA VAL A 601 -18.70 7.87 17.85
C VAL A 601 -17.60 8.89 17.59
N ALA A 602 -16.93 8.79 16.44
CA ALA A 602 -16.01 9.84 15.99
C ALA A 602 -16.82 11.07 15.55
N ASP A 603 -16.81 12.12 16.36
CA ASP A 603 -17.46 13.39 16.05
C ASP A 603 -16.48 14.28 15.27
N GLY A 604 -16.29 13.88 14.01
CA GLY A 604 -15.13 14.24 13.19
C GLY A 604 -14.76 15.72 13.18
N ASN A 605 -15.68 16.61 12.81
CA ASN A 605 -15.35 18.04 12.74
C ASN A 605 -15.32 18.77 14.09
N ASN A 606 -15.77 18.11 15.15
CA ASN A 606 -15.64 18.57 16.52
C ASN A 606 -14.39 17.97 17.20
N ASN A 607 -13.53 17.27 16.46
CA ASN A 607 -12.19 16.85 16.89
C ASN A 607 -12.19 15.99 18.16
N ARG A 608 -13.19 15.11 18.30
CA ARG A 608 -13.38 14.27 19.49
C ARG A 608 -14.03 12.93 19.18
N VAL A 609 -13.87 11.98 20.08
CA VAL A 609 -14.63 10.73 20.09
C VAL A 609 -15.53 10.72 21.32
N LEU A 610 -16.83 10.49 21.12
CA LEU A 610 -17.83 10.39 22.18
C LEU A 610 -18.19 8.94 22.44
N VAL A 611 -18.33 8.55 23.71
CA VAL A 611 -18.71 7.20 24.13
C VAL A 611 -20.13 7.23 24.66
N PHE A 612 -21.00 6.36 24.15
CA PHE A 612 -22.38 6.21 24.60
C PHE A 612 -22.61 4.84 25.22
N ASP A 613 -23.40 4.78 26.29
CA ASP A 613 -24.01 3.54 26.76
C ASP A 613 -25.10 3.11 25.77
N ALA A 614 -24.82 2.05 25.03
CA ALA A 614 -25.70 1.53 24.01
C ALA A 614 -26.50 0.31 24.48
N ALA A 615 -26.52 0.00 25.78
CA ALA A 615 -27.41 -1.04 26.32
C ALA A 615 -28.89 -0.76 25.94
N PRO A 616 -29.68 -1.78 25.53
CA PRO A 616 -31.04 -1.56 25.02
C PRO A 616 -32.00 -0.82 25.96
N ASP A 617 -31.82 -0.94 27.28
CA ASP A 617 -32.63 -0.26 28.31
C ASP A 617 -32.17 1.18 28.59
N ARG A 618 -30.98 1.58 28.11
CA ARG A 618 -30.37 2.89 28.33
C ARG A 618 -30.35 3.77 27.08
N LEU A 619 -30.31 3.15 25.91
CA LEU A 619 -30.20 3.86 24.65
C LEU A 619 -31.56 4.45 24.21
N ALA A 620 -31.64 5.78 24.15
CA ALA A 620 -32.83 6.51 23.73
C ALA A 620 -32.47 7.70 22.82
N ASN A 621 -33.47 8.30 22.17
CA ASN A 621 -33.26 9.47 21.33
C ASN A 621 -32.61 10.61 22.12
N GLY A 622 -31.56 11.22 21.54
CA GLY A 622 -30.83 12.31 22.17
C GLY A 622 -30.06 11.91 23.43
N ALA A 623 -29.73 10.62 23.60
CA ALA A 623 -28.94 10.15 24.73
C ALA A 623 -27.62 10.95 24.86
N THR A 624 -27.17 11.11 26.10
CA THR A 624 -25.95 11.85 26.42
C THR A 624 -24.73 10.93 26.40
N PRO A 625 -23.58 11.36 25.87
CA PRO A 625 -22.35 10.58 25.99
C PRO A 625 -21.86 10.53 27.44
N SER A 626 -21.17 9.45 27.80
CA SER A 626 -20.59 9.23 29.12
C SER A 626 -19.12 9.61 29.19
N VAL A 627 -18.38 9.54 28.07
CA VAL A 627 -16.96 9.89 27.99
C VAL A 627 -16.66 10.68 26.71
N VAL A 628 -15.69 11.58 26.79
CA VAL A 628 -15.07 12.24 25.64
C VAL A 628 -13.56 11.95 25.57
N ILE A 629 -13.08 11.60 24.38
CA ILE A 629 -11.67 11.33 24.07
C ILE A 629 -11.18 12.33 23.02
N GLY A 630 -9.93 12.77 23.14
CA GLY A 630 -9.32 13.78 22.26
C GLY A 630 -9.67 15.23 22.63
N GLN A 631 -10.37 15.43 23.75
CA GLN A 631 -10.75 16.71 24.34
C GLN A 631 -10.78 16.57 25.87
N GLY A 632 -10.55 17.67 26.60
CA GLY A 632 -10.55 17.65 28.07
C GLY A 632 -11.94 17.55 28.69
N ASP A 633 -12.96 18.02 27.97
CA ASP A 633 -14.36 18.01 28.38
C ASP A 633 -15.30 17.98 27.16
N PHE A 634 -16.61 17.99 27.41
CA PHE A 634 -17.64 17.90 26.36
C PHE A 634 -17.92 19.23 25.65
N ASP A 635 -17.35 20.33 26.12
CA ASP A 635 -17.58 21.70 25.64
C ASP A 635 -16.41 22.24 24.80
N THR A 636 -15.33 21.46 24.63
CA THR A 636 -14.23 21.79 23.72
C THR A 636 -14.29 20.99 22.42
N PHE A 637 -13.93 21.65 21.31
CA PHE A 637 -14.06 21.11 19.95
C PHE A 637 -12.89 21.48 19.02
N GLU A 638 -11.87 22.13 19.56
CA GLU A 638 -10.76 22.66 18.78
C GLU A 638 -9.83 21.52 18.32
N ALA A 639 -9.34 21.61 17.09
CA ALA A 639 -8.35 20.68 16.58
C ALA A 639 -7.03 20.85 17.34
N GLY A 640 -6.32 19.75 17.56
CA GLY A 640 -5.01 19.79 18.20
C GLY A 640 -4.18 18.56 17.92
N ARG A 641 -2.89 18.65 18.26
CA ARG A 641 -1.93 17.57 18.12
C ARG A 641 -1.14 17.45 19.41
N SER A 642 -1.50 16.46 20.21
CA SER A 642 -0.80 16.04 21.41
C SER A 642 -1.23 14.62 21.77
N ARG A 643 -0.85 14.15 22.97
CA ARG A 643 -1.37 12.90 23.55
C ARG A 643 -2.87 12.92 23.87
N SER A 644 -3.46 14.10 24.06
CA SER A 644 -4.85 14.26 24.52
C SER A 644 -5.72 15.07 23.57
N ALA A 645 -5.18 15.49 22.41
CA ALA A 645 -5.87 16.28 21.39
C ALA A 645 -5.77 15.60 20.02
N ILE A 646 -6.86 15.65 19.26
CA ILE A 646 -7.04 15.01 17.96
C ILE A 646 -7.43 16.07 16.92
N ASP A 647 -7.11 15.87 15.65
CA ASP A 647 -7.57 16.67 14.50
C ASP A 647 -8.34 15.77 13.53
N GLY A 648 -9.66 15.82 13.59
CA GLY A 648 -10.54 15.07 12.70
C GLY A 648 -10.46 13.55 12.84
N PRO A 649 -10.98 12.93 13.92
CA PRO A 649 -11.02 11.47 14.02
C PRO A 649 -11.90 10.85 12.92
N ASP A 650 -11.40 9.81 12.23
CA ASP A 650 -12.08 9.21 11.07
C ASP A 650 -12.19 7.68 11.08
N GLY A 651 -11.29 7.00 11.80
CA GLY A 651 -11.27 5.54 11.93
C GLY A 651 -11.17 5.11 13.38
N LEU A 652 -11.89 4.04 13.73
CA LEU A 652 -11.92 3.47 15.07
C LEU A 652 -11.77 1.95 14.99
N ALA A 653 -10.91 1.38 15.83
CA ALA A 653 -10.82 -0.06 16.05
C ALA A 653 -10.58 -0.34 17.54
N TYR A 654 -10.86 -1.56 17.98
CA TYR A 654 -10.72 -1.95 19.39
C TYR A 654 -9.92 -3.25 19.51
N ASP A 655 -9.02 -3.26 20.48
CA ASP A 655 -8.27 -4.43 20.91
C ASP A 655 -8.91 -4.97 22.19
N TYR A 656 -9.69 -6.05 22.04
CA TYR A 656 -10.37 -6.70 23.15
C TYR A 656 -9.40 -7.41 24.10
N ALA A 657 -8.22 -7.81 23.63
CA ALA A 657 -7.26 -8.52 24.47
C ALA A 657 -6.60 -7.60 25.53
N ASN A 658 -6.50 -6.30 25.24
CA ASN A 658 -5.84 -5.33 26.12
C ASN A 658 -6.72 -4.13 26.50
N ASP A 659 -8.01 -4.15 26.13
CA ASP A 659 -8.95 -3.03 26.29
C ASP A 659 -8.42 -1.70 25.73
N ARG A 660 -8.02 -1.68 24.46
CA ARG A 660 -7.47 -0.47 23.83
C ARG A 660 -8.33 0.01 22.67
N LEU A 661 -8.59 1.31 22.63
CA LEU A 661 -9.19 1.99 21.48
C LEU A 661 -8.09 2.56 20.60
N LEU A 662 -8.10 2.20 19.31
CA LEU A 662 -7.25 2.78 18.29
C LEU A 662 -8.06 3.82 17.52
N VAL A 663 -7.53 5.04 17.43
CA VAL A 663 -8.18 6.18 16.78
C VAL A 663 -7.29 6.72 15.70
N SER A 664 -7.78 6.76 14.46
CA SER A 664 -7.13 7.49 13.39
C SER A 664 -7.34 8.98 13.61
N ASP A 665 -6.24 9.68 13.92
CA ASP A 665 -6.14 11.14 13.99
C ASP A 665 -5.69 11.63 12.61
N HIS A 666 -6.66 11.62 11.69
CA HIS A 666 -6.43 11.76 10.26
C HIS A 666 -5.80 13.11 9.89
N GLY A 667 -6.17 14.22 10.53
CA GLY A 667 -5.58 15.53 10.28
C GLY A 667 -4.11 15.64 10.71
N SER A 668 -3.67 14.74 11.59
CA SER A 668 -2.28 14.62 12.04
C SER A 668 -1.53 13.42 11.46
N ASP A 669 -2.12 12.69 10.50
CA ASP A 669 -1.51 11.53 9.80
C ASP A 669 -0.94 10.46 10.76
N ARG A 670 -1.69 10.14 11.81
CA ARG A 670 -1.28 9.18 12.84
C ARG A 670 -2.43 8.35 13.38
N ILE A 671 -2.09 7.30 14.11
CA ILE A 671 -3.04 6.50 14.90
C ILE A 671 -2.64 6.61 16.36
N LEU A 672 -3.60 6.97 17.22
CA LEU A 672 -3.44 7.05 18.67
C LEU A 672 -4.07 5.84 19.34
N VAL A 673 -3.42 5.31 20.37
CA VAL A 673 -3.91 4.15 21.14
C VAL A 673 -4.21 4.58 22.57
N PHE A 674 -5.45 4.41 23.02
CA PHE A 674 -5.93 4.80 24.35
C PHE A 674 -6.29 3.57 25.18
N ASP A 675 -6.05 3.62 26.50
CA ASP A 675 -6.66 2.67 27.45
C ASP A 675 -8.16 2.93 27.50
N ALA A 676 -8.94 1.94 27.06
CA ALA A 676 -10.39 1.99 27.01
C ALA A 676 -11.03 1.04 28.03
N HIS A 677 -10.25 0.55 29.01
CA HIS A 677 -10.75 -0.33 30.05
C HIS A 677 -11.89 0.34 30.82
N PRO A 678 -13.02 -0.35 31.07
CA PRO A 678 -14.24 0.29 31.59
C PRO A 678 -14.08 0.99 32.94
N ALA A 679 -13.21 0.46 33.80
CA ALA A 679 -12.92 1.04 35.11
C ALA A 679 -11.90 2.20 35.11
N ARG A 680 -11.28 2.51 33.95
CA ARG A 680 -10.20 3.50 33.84
C ARG A 680 -10.44 4.56 32.76
N LEU A 681 -11.46 4.38 31.92
CA LEU A 681 -11.80 5.29 30.85
C LEU A 681 -12.62 6.48 31.39
N ASP A 682 -11.91 7.56 31.72
CA ASP A 682 -12.48 8.87 32.09
C ASP A 682 -12.38 9.88 30.93
N ASN A 683 -12.94 11.09 31.10
CA ASN A 683 -12.82 12.17 30.12
C ASN A 683 -11.35 12.60 29.91
N GLY A 684 -11.01 12.88 28.65
CA GLY A 684 -9.69 13.36 28.26
C GLY A 684 -8.53 12.42 28.59
N PRO A 685 -8.62 11.10 28.31
CA PRO A 685 -7.51 10.20 28.56
C PRO A 685 -6.33 10.56 27.66
N GLU A 686 -5.11 10.29 28.12
CA GLU A 686 -3.91 10.42 27.28
C GLU A 686 -3.68 9.15 26.46
N ALA A 687 -3.29 9.32 25.20
CA ALA A 687 -2.86 8.23 24.35
C ALA A 687 -1.56 7.60 24.91
N GLN A 688 -1.54 6.28 24.99
CA GLN A 688 -0.38 5.48 25.44
C GLN A 688 0.66 5.30 24.33
N HIS A 689 0.20 5.22 23.07
CA HIS A 689 1.06 4.97 21.91
C HIS A 689 0.61 5.79 20.69
N VAL A 690 1.55 6.01 19.77
CA VAL A 690 1.33 6.62 18.46
C VAL A 690 1.93 5.72 17.38
N ILE A 691 1.23 5.55 16.26
CA ILE A 691 1.68 4.78 15.09
C ILE A 691 1.67 5.71 13.87
N GLY A 692 2.71 5.62 13.04
CA GLY A 692 2.82 6.33 11.75
C GLY A 692 3.50 7.70 11.81
N GLN A 693 3.89 8.16 13.01
CA GLN A 693 4.61 9.41 13.27
C GLN A 693 5.67 9.20 14.35
N PRO A 694 6.76 10.00 14.38
CA PRO A 694 7.88 9.78 15.31
C PRO A 694 7.52 10.04 16.78
N ASP A 695 6.53 10.90 17.03
CA ASP A 695 6.06 11.24 18.37
C ASP A 695 4.60 11.75 18.35
N PHE A 696 4.12 12.26 19.49
CA PHE A 696 2.73 12.74 19.65
C PHE A 696 2.51 14.19 19.21
N ASP A 697 3.54 14.93 18.79
CA ASP A 697 3.45 16.38 18.56
C ASP A 697 3.95 16.77 17.16
N THR A 698 4.74 15.90 16.54
CA THR A 698 5.36 16.06 15.23
C THR A 698 4.49 15.40 14.16
N ARG A 699 4.21 16.16 13.09
CA ARG A 699 3.68 15.63 11.83
C ARG A 699 4.77 15.73 10.78
N GLN A 700 5.38 14.60 10.47
CA GLN A 700 6.35 14.43 9.41
C GLN A 700 5.69 13.71 8.24
N LEU A 701 5.78 14.33 7.06
CA LEU A 701 5.37 13.72 5.80
C LEU A 701 6.63 13.40 5.00
N GLY A 702 6.97 12.13 4.87
CA GLY A 702 8.01 11.57 4.00
C GLY A 702 7.44 10.96 2.71
N PRO A 703 8.27 10.37 1.84
CA PRO A 703 7.74 9.34 0.93
C PRO A 703 7.12 8.24 1.81
N VAL A 704 5.99 7.63 1.43
CA VAL A 704 5.37 6.58 2.27
C VAL A 704 6.34 5.42 2.46
N ARG A 705 7.05 5.43 3.59
CA ARG A 705 7.97 4.39 4.05
C ARG A 705 7.19 3.38 4.87
N ALA A 706 7.85 2.28 5.24
CA ALA A 706 7.22 1.21 6.02
C ALA A 706 6.75 1.63 7.43
N ASN A 707 7.19 2.79 7.93
CA ASN A 707 6.84 3.32 9.25
C ASN A 707 6.05 4.64 9.22
N GLU A 708 5.77 5.18 8.03
CA GLU A 708 5.02 6.42 7.86
C GLU A 708 3.61 6.13 7.35
N ILE A 709 2.61 6.74 7.99
CA ILE A 709 1.21 6.64 7.58
C ILE A 709 0.79 7.98 6.97
N TRP A 710 -0.01 7.91 5.90
CA TRP A 710 -0.58 9.07 5.23
C TRP A 710 -2.08 8.90 5.00
N ASP A 711 -2.86 9.86 5.48
CA ASP A 711 -4.31 9.88 5.37
C ASP A 711 -4.92 8.58 5.90
N PRO A 712 -4.62 8.18 7.15
CA PRO A 712 -5.28 7.02 7.74
C PRO A 712 -6.77 7.29 7.82
N ARG A 713 -7.59 6.34 7.38
CA ARG A 713 -9.06 6.43 7.39
C ARG A 713 -9.61 5.27 8.20
N GLY A 714 -10.29 4.32 7.57
CA GLY A 714 -10.79 3.11 8.22
C GLY A 714 -9.70 2.28 8.88
N LEU A 715 -10.07 1.72 10.04
CA LEU A 715 -9.26 0.83 10.87
C LEU A 715 -10.07 -0.43 11.17
N THR A 716 -9.40 -1.59 11.20
CA THR A 716 -9.92 -2.79 11.85
C THR A 716 -8.78 -3.49 12.57
N PHE A 717 -9.07 -4.14 13.70
CA PHE A 717 -8.06 -4.75 14.56
C PHE A 717 -8.42 -6.21 14.83
N ASP A 718 -7.45 -7.08 14.60
CA ASP A 718 -7.49 -8.49 14.98
C ASP A 718 -6.90 -8.63 16.39
N SER A 719 -7.77 -8.81 17.38
CA SER A 719 -7.38 -8.89 18.79
C SER A 719 -6.59 -10.18 19.09
N ASP A 720 -6.92 -11.29 18.42
CA ASP A 720 -6.29 -12.59 18.68
C ASP A 720 -4.85 -12.61 18.17
N HIS A 721 -4.61 -11.99 17.01
CA HIS A 721 -3.29 -11.93 16.39
C HIS A 721 -2.57 -10.60 16.59
N GLN A 722 -3.16 -9.65 17.33
CA GLN A 722 -2.60 -8.32 17.60
C GLN A 722 -2.15 -7.62 16.31
N ARG A 723 -3.07 -7.49 15.35
CA ARG A 723 -2.80 -6.92 14.02
C ARG A 723 -3.79 -5.82 13.66
N LEU A 724 -3.24 -4.69 13.23
CA LEU A 724 -3.99 -3.54 12.76
C LEU A 724 -3.97 -3.45 11.23
N TYR A 725 -5.13 -3.26 10.61
CA TYR A 725 -5.27 -2.93 9.20
C TYR A 725 -5.72 -1.48 9.07
N VAL A 726 -5.02 -0.73 8.23
CA VAL A 726 -5.21 0.71 8.05
C VAL A 726 -5.45 0.98 6.58
N SER A 727 -6.63 1.51 6.23
CA SER A 727 -6.81 2.09 4.90
C SER A 727 -6.14 3.47 4.84
N GLN A 728 -5.26 3.66 3.85
CA GLN A 728 -4.61 4.93 3.57
C GLN A 728 -5.19 5.53 2.29
N GLY A 729 -5.99 6.59 2.42
CA GLY A 729 -6.77 7.12 1.30
C GLY A 729 -5.90 7.73 0.20
N PHE A 730 -4.97 8.62 0.55
CA PHE A 730 -4.05 9.23 -0.42
C PHE A 730 -2.89 8.31 -0.83
N ALA A 731 -2.34 7.52 0.09
CA ALA A 731 -1.31 6.54 -0.26
C ALA A 731 -1.85 5.41 -1.16
N SER A 732 -3.17 5.27 -1.24
CA SER A 732 -3.87 4.30 -2.09
C SER A 732 -3.46 2.85 -1.77
N ASN A 733 -3.36 2.52 -0.48
CA ASN A 733 -2.98 1.19 -0.02
C ASN A 733 -3.62 0.82 1.32
N ILE A 734 -3.61 -0.46 1.65
CA ILE A 734 -3.94 -0.96 2.99
C ILE A 734 -2.62 -1.33 3.66
N MET A 735 -2.32 -0.66 4.77
CA MET A 735 -1.15 -0.94 5.59
C MET A 735 -1.52 -1.90 6.71
N ILE A 736 -0.64 -2.87 6.98
CA ILE A 736 -0.88 -3.89 8.01
C ILE A 736 0.27 -3.80 9.00
N HIS A 737 -0.05 -3.56 10.28
CA HIS A 737 0.90 -3.49 11.37
C HIS A 737 0.66 -4.65 12.33
N ASP A 738 1.64 -5.54 12.43
CA ASP A 738 1.70 -6.55 13.48
C ASP A 738 2.32 -5.93 14.73
N MET A 739 1.70 -6.08 15.89
CA MET A 739 2.25 -5.59 17.15
C MET A 739 3.37 -6.52 17.65
N ALA A 740 4.37 -5.92 18.28
CA ALA A 740 5.47 -6.66 18.89
C ALA A 740 4.96 -7.56 20.02
N ARG A 741 5.43 -8.81 20.05
CA ARG A 741 5.05 -9.80 21.05
C ARG A 741 6.23 -10.67 21.43
N SER A 742 6.25 -11.08 22.69
CA SER A 742 7.21 -12.06 23.20
C SER A 742 6.84 -13.51 22.87
N SER A 743 5.57 -13.75 22.57
CA SER A 743 5.05 -15.06 22.22
C SER A 743 3.98 -14.98 21.15
N TYR A 744 3.94 -16.01 20.30
CA TYR A 744 3.00 -16.14 19.19
C TYR A 744 2.33 -17.50 19.27
N GLU A 745 1.04 -17.51 19.59
CA GLU A 745 0.21 -18.70 19.45
C GLU A 745 -0.19 -18.89 17.98
N ALA A 746 -0.26 -20.14 17.55
CA ALA A 746 -0.72 -20.51 16.23
C ALA A 746 -1.62 -21.74 16.33
N ASP A 747 -2.83 -21.63 15.80
CA ASP A 747 -3.63 -22.81 15.47
C ASP A 747 -2.91 -23.56 14.36
N LEU A 748 -2.51 -24.81 14.58
CA LEU A 748 -1.66 -25.59 13.69
C LEU A 748 -2.24 -27.00 13.52
N PRO A 749 -3.15 -27.22 12.56
CA PRO A 749 -3.78 -28.51 12.34
C PRO A 749 -2.79 -29.64 12.04
N ALA A 750 -3.25 -30.89 12.10
CA ALA A 750 -2.44 -32.05 11.75
C ALA A 750 -1.89 -31.93 10.30
N LEU A 751 -0.61 -32.24 10.10
CA LEU A 751 0.10 -32.15 8.82
C LEU A 751 0.28 -30.73 8.26
N ALA A 752 -0.20 -29.71 8.96
CA ALA A 752 -0.04 -28.32 8.57
C ALA A 752 1.38 -27.79 8.87
N VAL A 753 1.70 -26.65 8.28
CA VAL A 753 2.95 -25.92 8.52
C VAL A 753 2.62 -24.53 9.05
N GLN A 754 3.15 -24.18 10.22
CA GLN A 754 3.15 -22.79 10.68
C GLN A 754 4.34 -22.08 10.09
N ARG A 755 4.10 -20.85 9.61
CA ARG A 755 5.13 -19.95 9.13
C ARG A 755 5.06 -18.64 9.90
N TYR A 756 6.22 -18.10 10.23
CA TYR A 756 6.39 -16.71 10.63
C TYR A 756 7.55 -16.07 9.86
N GLN A 757 7.44 -14.81 9.50
CA GLN A 757 8.49 -14.01 8.87
C GLN A 757 8.66 -12.73 9.69
N SER A 758 9.87 -12.47 10.18
CA SER A 758 10.18 -11.18 10.79
C SER A 758 10.12 -10.08 9.73
N SER A 759 9.60 -8.91 10.10
CA SER A 759 9.16 -7.92 9.13
C SER A 759 9.56 -6.49 9.44
N SER A 760 10.34 -6.23 10.51
CA SER A 760 10.62 -4.87 10.96
C SER A 760 11.15 -4.02 9.80
N ALA A 761 12.21 -4.48 9.13
CA ALA A 761 12.74 -3.93 7.89
C ALA A 761 12.78 -2.38 7.81
N ASP A 762 12.79 -1.74 8.99
CA ASP A 762 12.85 -0.32 9.22
C ASP A 762 14.31 0.07 9.27
N THR A 763 14.69 1.02 8.42
CA THR A 763 16.07 1.52 8.31
C THR A 763 16.54 2.26 9.56
N GLU A 764 15.63 2.67 10.44
CA GLU A 764 15.93 3.44 11.65
C GLU A 764 16.08 2.55 12.90
N GLU A 765 15.70 1.27 12.80
CA GLU A 765 15.76 0.32 13.91
C GLU A 765 17.12 -0.37 14.04
N THR A 766 17.44 -0.80 15.25
CA THR A 766 18.63 -1.64 15.49
C THR A 766 18.29 -3.12 15.26
N THR A 767 19.23 -3.88 14.68
CA THR A 767 19.00 -5.32 14.48
C THR A 767 18.96 -6.04 15.82
N GLN A 768 17.79 -6.57 16.18
CA GLN A 768 17.62 -7.44 17.32
C GLN A 768 18.12 -8.84 17.00
N ARG A 769 18.68 -9.53 18.00
CA ARG A 769 19.25 -10.88 17.85
C ARG A 769 18.89 -11.74 19.04
N GLY A 770 18.64 -13.01 18.77
CA GLY A 770 18.28 -13.98 19.79
C GLY A 770 18.07 -15.36 19.23
N TRP A 771 17.18 -16.10 19.86
CA TRP A 771 16.76 -17.43 19.45
C TRP A 771 15.27 -17.64 19.72
N ALA A 772 14.68 -18.63 19.06
CA ALA A 772 13.27 -18.94 19.21
C ALA A 772 13.07 -20.40 19.63
N VAL A 773 12.00 -20.66 20.38
CA VAL A 773 11.53 -22.00 20.71
C VAL A 773 10.06 -22.11 20.37
N ALA A 774 9.69 -23.14 19.62
CA ALA A 774 8.29 -23.50 19.42
C ALA A 774 7.96 -24.68 20.35
N THR A 775 6.85 -24.58 21.08
CA THR A 775 6.36 -25.64 21.97
C THR A 775 4.94 -26.05 21.58
N GLY A 776 4.56 -27.31 21.83
CA GLY A 776 3.21 -27.82 21.54
C GLY A 776 3.01 -29.24 22.06
N PRO A 777 1.78 -29.80 22.03
CA PRO A 777 1.51 -31.12 22.60
C PRO A 777 2.23 -32.27 21.87
N SER A 778 3.21 -32.89 22.51
CA SER A 778 3.84 -34.22 22.29
C SER A 778 4.35 -34.70 20.92
N ALA A 779 4.04 -34.06 19.77
CA ALA A 779 4.35 -34.64 18.44
C ALA A 779 4.67 -33.62 17.32
N LEU A 780 5.44 -32.58 17.62
CA LEU A 780 5.97 -31.67 16.59
C LEU A 780 6.94 -32.40 15.64
N GLY A 781 6.76 -32.17 14.34
CA GLY A 781 7.49 -32.83 13.26
C GLY A 781 8.94 -32.37 13.06
N GLY A 782 9.30 -31.23 13.65
CA GLY A 782 10.56 -30.49 13.47
C GLY A 782 10.29 -29.10 12.88
N GLY A 783 11.34 -28.41 12.44
CA GLY A 783 11.22 -27.06 11.90
C GLY A 783 12.44 -26.63 11.08
N ALA A 784 12.29 -25.55 10.33
CA ALA A 784 13.35 -24.95 9.53
C ALA A 784 13.33 -23.42 9.69
N ALA A 785 14.48 -22.78 9.60
CA ALA A 785 14.61 -21.34 9.55
C ALA A 785 15.27 -20.90 8.23
N MET A 786 14.84 -19.78 7.67
CA MET A 786 15.53 -19.10 6.58
C MET A 786 16.07 -17.78 7.11
N LEU A 787 17.39 -17.59 7.07
CA LEU A 787 18.04 -16.34 7.42
C LEU A 787 18.24 -15.52 6.16
N THR A 788 17.83 -14.26 6.19
CA THR A 788 17.89 -13.34 5.05
C THR A 788 18.78 -12.15 5.37
N HIS A 789 19.67 -11.81 4.42
CA HIS A 789 20.39 -10.54 4.37
C HIS A 789 19.87 -9.69 3.22
N MET A 790 19.65 -8.41 3.48
CA MET A 790 19.09 -7.47 2.52
C MET A 790 19.70 -6.07 2.68
N THR A 791 19.55 -5.24 1.67
CA THR A 791 19.83 -3.80 1.76
C THR A 791 18.66 -3.00 1.20
N THR A 792 18.43 -1.83 1.74
CA THR A 792 17.34 -0.94 1.34
C THR A 792 17.88 0.18 0.46
N VAL A 793 17.26 0.39 -0.70
CA VAL A 793 17.62 1.46 -1.64
C VAL A 793 16.40 2.34 -1.88
N PHE A 794 16.59 3.65 -1.78
CA PHE A 794 15.57 4.63 -2.12
C PHE A 794 15.84 5.22 -3.51
N ASP A 795 14.86 5.13 -4.41
CA ASP A 795 14.92 5.78 -5.72
C ASP A 795 14.28 7.17 -5.67
N GLU A 796 15.09 8.22 -5.81
CA GLU A 796 14.67 9.62 -5.69
C GLU A 796 13.64 10.06 -6.75
N LEU A 797 13.64 9.46 -7.95
CA LEU A 797 12.73 9.86 -9.04
C LEU A 797 11.32 9.28 -8.86
N SER A 798 11.24 8.02 -8.45
CA SER A 798 9.98 7.32 -8.18
C SER A 798 9.50 7.51 -6.75
N GLN A 799 10.36 7.99 -5.84
CA GLN A 799 10.11 8.10 -4.40
C GLN A 799 9.72 6.74 -3.80
N ARG A 800 10.39 5.67 -4.26
CA ARG A 800 10.12 4.29 -3.83
C ARG A 800 11.32 3.72 -3.12
N GLU A 801 11.04 3.10 -1.99
CA GLU A 801 11.97 2.24 -1.29
C GLU A 801 11.88 0.82 -1.86
N SER A 802 13.03 0.21 -2.16
CA SER A 802 13.13 -1.15 -2.65
C SER A 802 14.18 -1.90 -1.85
N ARG A 803 13.86 -3.13 -1.45
CA ARG A 803 14.83 -3.99 -0.77
C ARG A 803 15.45 -4.96 -1.75
N VAL A 804 16.78 -4.96 -1.76
CA VAL A 804 17.57 -5.92 -2.52
C VAL A 804 17.89 -7.10 -1.62
N LEU A 805 17.39 -8.28 -1.98
CA LEU A 805 17.82 -9.53 -1.39
C LEU A 805 19.29 -9.80 -1.78
N ILE A 806 20.15 -9.94 -0.77
CA ILE A 806 21.60 -10.15 -0.93
C ILE A 806 21.98 -11.62 -0.73
N SER A 807 21.53 -12.22 0.38
CA SER A 807 21.84 -13.60 0.72
C SER A 807 20.68 -14.24 1.47
N GLU A 808 20.52 -15.54 1.29
CA GLU A 808 19.51 -16.33 1.96
C GLU A 808 20.08 -17.72 2.30
N THR A 809 19.86 -18.18 3.52
CA THR A 809 20.35 -19.49 3.98
C THR A 809 19.35 -20.21 4.85
N GLY A 810 19.11 -21.48 4.52
CA GLY A 810 18.26 -22.37 5.30
C GLY A 810 19.03 -23.12 6.39
N LEU A 811 18.44 -23.19 7.58
CA LEU A 811 18.92 -23.96 8.74
C LEU A 811 17.82 -24.90 9.23
N SER A 812 18.12 -26.20 9.32
CA SER A 812 17.22 -27.12 10.02
C SER A 812 17.28 -26.84 11.52
N ALA A 813 16.14 -26.93 12.21
CA ALA A 813 16.15 -26.99 13.67
C ALA A 813 16.97 -28.23 14.10
N PRO A 814 18.05 -28.06 14.88
CA PRO A 814 18.93 -29.16 15.23
C PRO A 814 18.33 -30.03 16.34
N PRO A 815 18.76 -31.29 16.49
CA PRO A 815 18.54 -32.02 17.74
C PRO A 815 19.28 -31.32 18.90
N LEU A 816 18.85 -31.57 20.14
CA LEU A 816 19.63 -31.17 21.32
C LEU A 816 20.75 -32.18 21.53
N ALA A 817 21.98 -31.71 21.59
CA ALA A 817 23.16 -32.55 21.74
C ALA A 817 24.15 -31.93 22.72
N ASP A 818 24.86 -32.77 23.48
CA ASP A 818 25.98 -32.40 24.34
C ASP A 818 27.34 -32.56 23.62
N GLN A 819 27.34 -33.20 22.44
CA GLN A 819 28.50 -33.36 21.56
C GLN A 819 28.14 -32.98 20.12
N ALA A 820 29.02 -32.25 19.44
CA ALA A 820 28.91 -32.00 18.00
C ALA A 820 30.28 -31.78 17.35
N THR A 821 30.41 -32.09 16.06
CA THR A 821 31.59 -31.75 15.25
C THR A 821 31.15 -30.88 14.09
N VAL A 822 31.78 -29.71 13.95
CA VAL A 822 31.46 -28.69 12.95
C VAL A 822 32.65 -28.51 12.00
N PHE A 823 32.40 -28.46 10.70
CA PHE A 823 33.41 -28.03 9.74
C PHE A 823 33.77 -26.56 9.95
N THR A 824 35.06 -26.23 9.95
CA THR A 824 35.52 -24.85 10.04
C THR A 824 36.31 -24.48 8.80
N ASP A 825 36.04 -23.31 8.26
CA ASP A 825 36.79 -22.70 7.18
C ASP A 825 37.31 -21.33 7.62
N GLY A 826 38.61 -21.26 7.92
CA GLY A 826 39.34 -20.03 8.26
C GLY A 826 40.22 -19.50 7.12
N ARG A 827 39.98 -19.93 5.87
CA ARG A 827 40.68 -19.35 4.70
C ARG A 827 40.34 -17.86 4.58
N THR A 828 41.28 -17.06 4.05
CA THR A 828 41.14 -15.60 3.94
C THR A 828 39.79 -15.17 3.35
N GLY A 829 39.10 -14.25 4.04
CA GLY A 829 37.80 -13.72 3.62
C GLY A 829 36.60 -14.62 3.95
N ARG A 830 36.81 -15.71 4.71
CA ARG A 830 35.76 -16.62 5.15
C ARG A 830 35.80 -16.76 6.67
N THR A 831 34.63 -16.66 7.29
CA THR A 831 34.49 -16.83 8.73
C THR A 831 33.40 -17.85 9.03
N THR A 832 33.76 -18.91 9.75
CA THR A 832 32.77 -19.84 10.33
C THR A 832 32.24 -19.26 11.63
N VAL A 833 30.92 -19.31 11.80
CA VAL A 833 30.18 -18.77 12.94
C VAL A 833 29.33 -19.88 13.55
N LEU A 834 29.56 -20.17 14.84
CA LEU A 834 28.69 -21.03 15.63
C LEU A 834 27.53 -20.23 16.19
N ARG A 835 26.32 -20.79 16.12
CA ARG A 835 25.09 -20.25 16.70
C ARG A 835 24.53 -21.29 17.66
N LEU A 836 24.58 -20.97 18.95
CA LEU A 836 24.30 -21.89 20.04
C LEU A 836 23.16 -21.34 20.90
N SER A 837 22.26 -22.21 21.34
CA SER A 837 21.21 -21.85 22.28
C SER A 837 21.15 -22.87 23.41
N ASN A 838 21.05 -22.34 24.63
CA ASN A 838 20.88 -23.12 25.84
C ASN A 838 19.39 -23.15 26.23
N PRO A 839 18.65 -24.21 25.90
CA PRO A 839 17.24 -24.31 26.30
C PRO A 839 17.04 -24.68 27.77
N ASN A 840 18.12 -24.89 28.53
CA ASN A 840 18.05 -25.32 29.93
C ASN A 840 17.87 -24.12 30.87
N ASP A 841 17.24 -24.37 32.02
CA ASP A 841 17.05 -23.42 33.11
C ASP A 841 18.34 -23.13 33.92
N GLN A 842 19.44 -23.80 33.57
CA GLN A 842 20.76 -23.61 34.14
C GLN A 842 21.74 -23.21 33.05
N ALA A 843 22.72 -22.36 33.41
CA ALA A 843 23.83 -22.06 32.52
C ALA A 843 24.65 -23.32 32.22
N LEU A 844 25.17 -23.41 31.00
CA LEU A 844 26.01 -24.53 30.55
C LEU A 844 27.42 -24.05 30.17
N THR A 845 28.37 -24.97 30.24
CA THR A 845 29.76 -24.76 29.80
C THR A 845 30.00 -25.55 28.53
N VAL A 846 30.55 -24.88 27.51
CA VAL A 846 30.91 -25.45 26.21
C VAL A 846 32.43 -25.41 26.07
N SER A 847 33.03 -26.58 25.83
CA SER A 847 34.42 -26.75 25.47
C SER A 847 34.54 -26.90 23.96
N LEU A 848 35.38 -26.07 23.34
CA LEU A 848 35.67 -26.08 21.91
C LEU A 848 37.09 -26.61 21.68
N VAL A 849 37.20 -27.71 20.92
CA VAL A 849 38.47 -28.33 20.54
C VAL A 849 38.70 -28.09 19.06
N PHE A 850 39.60 -27.17 18.73
CA PHE A 850 39.95 -26.86 17.34
C PHE A 850 40.93 -27.88 16.80
N ARG A 851 40.72 -28.29 15.55
CA ARG A 851 41.58 -29.22 14.83
C ARG A 851 41.84 -28.71 13.42
N ASP A 852 43.07 -28.89 12.94
CA ASP A 852 43.41 -28.57 11.56
C ASP A 852 42.93 -29.65 10.58
N ALA A 853 43.27 -29.50 9.30
CA ALA A 853 42.92 -30.48 8.27
C ALA A 853 43.48 -31.89 8.54
N ALA A 854 44.60 -32.01 9.26
CA ALA A 854 45.20 -33.30 9.62
C ALA A 854 44.57 -33.91 10.89
N GLY A 855 43.59 -33.26 11.50
CA GLY A 855 42.94 -33.72 12.73
C GLY A 855 43.74 -33.41 14.01
N ASP A 856 44.90 -32.78 13.87
CA ASP A 856 45.77 -32.39 14.97
C ASP A 856 45.15 -31.22 15.75
N GLY A 857 45.26 -31.27 17.07
CA GLY A 857 44.72 -30.23 17.95
C GLY A 857 45.44 -28.89 17.75
N VAL A 858 44.67 -27.83 17.49
CA VAL A 858 45.18 -26.46 17.34
C VAL A 858 44.94 -25.70 18.64
N GLY A 859 46.01 -25.44 19.39
CA GLY A 859 45.93 -24.70 20.65
C GLY A 859 45.27 -25.46 21.80
N ALA A 860 44.94 -24.73 22.87
CA ALA A 860 44.23 -25.29 24.03
C ALA A 860 42.71 -25.21 23.82
N ALA A 861 41.97 -26.16 24.38
CA ALA A 861 40.51 -26.13 24.34
C ALA A 861 39.97 -24.80 24.90
N SER A 862 39.02 -24.19 24.19
CA SER A 862 38.39 -22.94 24.63
C SER A 862 37.11 -23.26 25.39
N GLU A 863 37.09 -22.95 26.68
CA GLU A 863 35.89 -23.05 27.51
C GLU A 863 35.11 -21.73 27.48
N ARG A 864 33.81 -21.82 27.22
CA ARG A 864 32.89 -20.69 27.22
C ARG A 864 31.60 -21.07 27.92
N ARG A 865 30.94 -20.08 28.52
CA ARG A 865 29.68 -20.27 29.25
C ARG A 865 28.54 -19.64 28.48
N ILE A 866 27.38 -20.29 28.45
CA ILE A 866 26.11 -19.74 27.95
C ILE A 866 25.14 -19.66 29.13
N ALA A 867 24.49 -18.51 29.31
CA ALA A 867 23.52 -18.28 30.38
C ALA A 867 22.33 -19.26 30.29
N ALA A 868 21.61 -19.45 31.40
CA ALA A 868 20.36 -20.20 31.41
C ALA A 868 19.37 -19.56 30.43
N ASN A 869 18.71 -20.36 29.59
CA ASN A 869 17.82 -19.86 28.52
C ASN A 869 18.48 -18.89 27.53
N GLY A 870 19.81 -18.75 27.56
CA GLY A 870 20.55 -17.79 26.74
C GLY A 870 20.99 -18.35 25.38
N SER A 871 21.64 -17.52 24.59
CA SER A 871 22.24 -17.91 23.30
C SER A 871 23.60 -17.27 23.10
N ALA A 872 24.35 -17.78 22.13
CA ALA A 872 25.66 -17.28 21.79
C ALA A 872 25.93 -17.37 20.29
N VAL A 873 26.59 -16.34 19.76
CA VAL A 873 27.10 -16.31 18.39
C VAL A 873 28.61 -16.14 18.45
N TRP A 874 29.36 -17.16 18.03
CA TRP A 874 30.82 -17.19 18.13
C TRP A 874 31.46 -17.31 16.75
N PRO A 875 32.02 -16.22 16.20
CA PRO A 875 32.96 -16.28 15.08
C PRO A 875 34.23 -17.04 15.49
N LEU A 876 34.67 -17.98 14.66
CA LEU A 876 35.77 -18.90 14.99
C LEU A 876 37.16 -18.42 14.52
N ASP A 877 37.19 -17.47 13.60
CA ASP A 877 38.40 -16.76 13.16
C ASP A 877 39.07 -15.97 14.29
N GLY A 878 38.27 -15.32 15.15
CA GLY A 878 38.75 -14.65 16.37
C GLY A 878 39.16 -15.60 17.50
N LEU A 879 39.00 -16.91 17.32
CA LEU A 879 39.32 -17.93 18.31
C LEU A 879 40.59 -18.70 17.98
N GLN A 880 40.66 -19.37 16.81
CA GLN A 880 41.83 -20.18 16.41
C GLN A 880 41.76 -20.84 15.01
N ALA A 881 40.81 -20.51 14.12
CA ALA A 881 40.69 -21.16 12.80
C ALA A 881 41.61 -20.50 11.73
N ALA A 882 42.63 -21.21 11.25
CA ALA A 882 43.60 -20.71 10.25
C ALA A 882 43.50 -21.37 8.86
N GLY A 883 42.44 -22.14 8.60
CA GLY A 883 42.23 -22.88 7.35
C GLY A 883 41.06 -23.86 7.46
N PRO A 884 40.91 -24.79 6.50
CA PRO A 884 39.96 -25.89 6.62
C PRO A 884 40.32 -26.78 7.81
N GLY A 885 39.32 -27.20 8.57
CA GLY A 885 39.49 -28.03 9.75
C GLY A 885 38.15 -28.38 10.38
N SER A 886 38.18 -28.76 11.65
CA SER A 886 36.98 -29.05 12.42
C SER A 886 37.06 -28.46 13.83
N VAL A 887 35.90 -28.21 14.43
CA VAL A 887 35.78 -27.91 15.86
C VAL A 887 34.88 -28.96 16.50
N GLY A 888 35.45 -29.67 17.48
CA GLY A 888 34.70 -30.52 18.38
C GLY A 888 34.07 -29.68 19.49
N ILE A 889 32.79 -29.90 19.75
CA ILE A 889 32.00 -29.19 20.76
C ILE A 889 31.62 -30.22 21.81
N GLN A 890 31.97 -29.95 23.07
CA GLN A 890 31.55 -30.73 24.23
C GLN A 890 30.88 -29.80 25.24
N ALA A 891 29.64 -30.08 25.61
CA ALA A 891 28.94 -29.36 26.66
C ALA A 891 28.63 -30.26 27.85
N ASP A 892 28.44 -29.65 29.02
CA ASP A 892 28.03 -30.34 30.24
C ASP A 892 26.52 -30.64 30.29
N ARG A 893 25.73 -30.05 29.38
CA ARG A 893 24.30 -30.28 29.16
C ARG A 893 23.95 -30.18 27.67
N PRO A 894 22.86 -30.83 27.20
CA PRO A 894 22.42 -30.70 25.81
C PRO A 894 22.09 -29.25 25.43
N LEU A 895 22.53 -28.85 24.24
CA LEU A 895 22.25 -27.55 23.63
C LEU A 895 21.85 -27.70 22.17
N ALA A 896 21.28 -26.64 21.60
CA ALA A 896 21.05 -26.55 20.17
C ALA A 896 22.23 -25.83 19.52
N VAL A 897 22.82 -26.40 18.47
CA VAL A 897 23.94 -25.80 17.75
C VAL A 897 23.73 -25.90 16.24
N VAL A 898 23.95 -24.79 15.53
CA VAL A 898 24.07 -24.75 14.08
C VAL A 898 25.28 -23.91 13.70
N ALA A 899 25.79 -24.09 12.49
CA ALA A 899 26.94 -23.36 11.99
C ALA A 899 26.65 -22.74 10.64
N THR A 900 27.20 -21.55 10.43
CA THR A 900 27.16 -20.82 9.16
C THR A 900 28.54 -20.32 8.80
N ARG A 901 28.87 -20.22 7.51
CA ARG A 901 30.02 -19.45 7.04
C ARG A 901 29.57 -18.13 6.44
N ILE A 902 30.37 -17.09 6.64
CA ILE A 902 30.17 -15.76 6.07
C ILE A 902 31.32 -15.49 5.09
N ILE A 903 30.97 -15.05 3.88
CA ILE A 903 31.90 -14.55 2.87
C ILE A 903 31.48 -13.13 2.50
N THR A 904 32.40 -12.18 2.57
CA THR A 904 32.18 -10.83 2.04
C THR A 904 32.62 -10.79 0.58
N ASN A 905 31.72 -10.43 -0.33
CA ASN A 905 32.04 -10.33 -1.75
C ASN A 905 32.76 -9.00 -2.08
N ASP A 906 33.03 -8.76 -3.37
CA ASP A 906 33.70 -7.54 -3.87
C ASP A 906 32.86 -6.26 -3.76
N ARG A 907 31.59 -6.36 -3.33
CA ARG A 907 30.66 -5.25 -3.08
C ARG A 907 30.47 -4.96 -1.59
N ASP A 908 31.27 -5.57 -0.72
CA ASP A 908 31.12 -5.51 0.75
C ASP A 908 29.77 -6.10 1.23
N GLU A 909 29.23 -7.05 0.47
CA GLU A 909 27.98 -7.73 0.79
C GLU A 909 28.28 -9.10 1.43
N GLU A 910 27.64 -9.38 2.57
CA GLU A 910 27.80 -10.64 3.30
C GLU A 910 26.91 -11.75 2.74
N ILE A 911 27.55 -12.80 2.21
CA ILE A 911 26.93 -14.05 1.81
C ILE A 911 27.02 -15.04 2.97
N VAL A 912 25.88 -15.49 3.48
CA VAL A 912 25.79 -16.47 4.57
C VAL A 912 25.37 -17.80 3.99
N THR A 913 26.06 -18.85 4.42
CA THR A 913 25.81 -20.24 3.99
C THR A 913 25.80 -21.18 5.19
N ALA A 914 24.86 -22.12 5.25
CA ALA A 914 24.88 -23.18 6.26
C ALA A 914 26.15 -24.04 6.14
N VAL A 915 26.64 -24.56 7.26
CA VAL A 915 27.82 -25.44 7.30
C VAL A 915 27.43 -26.80 7.88
N PRO A 916 27.96 -27.93 7.37
CA PRO A 916 27.65 -29.25 7.91
C PRO A 916 28.01 -29.39 9.40
N VAL A 917 27.11 -30.01 10.17
CA VAL A 917 27.29 -30.32 11.59
C VAL A 917 26.92 -31.78 11.83
N ALA A 918 27.80 -32.54 12.48
CA ALA A 918 27.50 -33.86 13.02
C ALA A 918 27.13 -33.74 14.50
N TYR A 919 26.06 -34.39 14.93
CA TYR A 919 25.57 -34.37 16.32
C TYR A 919 25.81 -35.73 16.99
N GLY A 920 26.29 -35.72 18.24
CA GLY A 920 26.58 -36.90 19.05
C GLY A 920 27.92 -37.58 18.74
N ALA A 921 28.21 -38.65 19.48
CA ALA A 921 29.40 -39.46 19.29
C ALA A 921 29.34 -40.25 17.96
N SER A 922 30.37 -40.10 17.12
CA SER A 922 30.47 -40.82 15.85
C SER A 922 31.11 -42.19 16.06
N VAL A 923 30.33 -43.26 15.96
CA VAL A 923 30.79 -44.65 16.16
C VAL A 923 31.29 -45.21 14.83
N GLY A 924 32.59 -45.52 14.66
CA GLY A 924 33.20 -46.06 13.43
C GLY A 924 32.42 -47.20 12.74
N GLY A 925 32.49 -47.32 11.40
CA GLY A 925 31.75 -48.39 10.69
C GLY A 925 31.68 -48.36 9.15
N GLY A 926 32.25 -47.38 8.46
CA GLY A 926 32.11 -47.22 7.01
C GLY A 926 30.69 -46.83 6.59
N GLY A 927 30.48 -46.57 5.30
CA GLY A 927 29.16 -46.23 4.75
C GLY A 927 29.22 -45.38 3.50
N THR A 928 28.09 -45.28 2.79
CA THR A 928 27.95 -44.46 1.59
C THR A 928 27.11 -43.22 1.88
N VAL A 929 27.64 -42.05 1.57
CA VAL A 929 26.95 -40.76 1.70
C VAL A 929 26.77 -40.15 0.32
N ALA A 930 25.52 -39.89 -0.06
CA ALA A 930 25.19 -39.25 -1.33
C ALA A 930 25.04 -37.74 -1.14
N LEU A 931 25.71 -36.98 -2.00
CA LEU A 931 25.63 -35.54 -2.12
C LEU A 931 24.70 -35.24 -3.31
N PRO A 932 23.45 -34.81 -3.06
CA PRO A 932 22.39 -34.82 -4.06
C PRO A 932 22.58 -33.77 -5.16
N ARG A 933 23.54 -32.84 -5.01
CA ARG A 933 23.82 -31.85 -6.05
C ARG A 933 25.24 -31.34 -6.02
N TYR A 934 25.85 -31.27 -7.20
CA TYR A 934 26.94 -30.35 -7.52
C TYR A 934 26.62 -29.56 -8.79
N GLU A 935 27.26 -28.40 -8.95
CA GLU A 935 27.14 -27.57 -10.14
C GLU A 935 28.49 -26.89 -10.44
N ILE A 936 28.95 -27.04 -11.68
CA ILE A 936 30.28 -26.59 -12.10
C ILE A 936 30.17 -25.97 -13.50
N GLY A 937 30.82 -24.82 -13.71
CA GLY A 937 30.82 -24.11 -14.99
C GLY A 937 29.73 -23.05 -15.07
N GLY A 938 29.73 -22.23 -16.13
CA GLY A 938 28.74 -21.15 -16.29
C GLY A 938 28.72 -20.11 -15.16
N GLY A 939 29.86 -19.91 -14.47
CA GLY A 939 29.96 -19.03 -13.30
C GLY A 939 29.68 -19.71 -11.95
N THR A 940 29.52 -21.04 -11.93
CA THR A 940 29.37 -21.84 -10.70
C THR A 940 30.60 -22.71 -10.41
N SER A 941 30.88 -22.91 -9.13
CA SER A 941 31.87 -23.87 -8.63
C SER A 941 31.30 -24.66 -7.45
N THR A 942 31.87 -25.84 -7.18
CA THR A 942 31.47 -26.68 -6.04
C THR A 942 32.67 -27.02 -5.18
N GLU A 943 32.57 -26.80 -3.87
CA GLU A 943 33.47 -27.34 -2.86
C GLU A 943 32.84 -28.57 -2.20
N PHE A 944 33.53 -29.70 -2.26
CA PHE A 944 33.16 -30.93 -1.57
C PHE A 944 33.92 -30.97 -0.25
N VAL A 945 33.18 -30.90 0.85
CA VAL A 945 33.70 -30.85 2.21
C VAL A 945 33.50 -32.21 2.87
N MET A 946 34.61 -32.78 3.36
CA MET A 946 34.64 -34.05 4.07
C MET A 946 35.25 -33.85 5.45
N VAL A 947 34.54 -34.23 6.49
CA VAL A 947 35.03 -34.25 7.87
C VAL A 947 34.90 -35.67 8.39
N ASN A 948 35.93 -36.18 9.04
CA ASN A 948 35.90 -37.44 9.76
C ASN A 948 35.66 -37.18 11.26
N PRO A 949 34.42 -37.16 11.77
CA PRO A 949 34.16 -36.93 13.20
C PRO A 949 34.55 -38.10 14.13
N SER A 950 35.05 -39.22 13.60
CA SER A 950 35.35 -40.42 14.39
C SER A 950 36.81 -40.52 14.84
N ASP A 951 37.06 -41.38 15.82
CA ASP A 951 38.41 -41.71 16.31
C ASP A 951 39.18 -42.68 15.39
N ASP A 952 38.50 -43.28 14.42
CA ASP A 952 39.10 -44.15 13.40
C ASP A 952 39.49 -43.35 12.16
N ALA A 953 40.55 -43.76 11.46
CA ALA A 953 40.88 -43.18 10.16
C ALA A 953 39.77 -43.51 9.14
N LEU A 954 39.43 -42.52 8.32
CA LEU A 954 38.45 -42.66 7.25
C LEU A 954 39.17 -42.90 5.93
N THR A 955 39.06 -44.13 5.42
CA THR A 955 39.52 -44.50 4.08
C THR A 955 38.32 -44.69 3.17
N GLY A 956 38.41 -44.26 1.92
CA GLY A 956 37.27 -44.23 1.02
C GLY A 956 37.56 -43.64 -0.35
N ARG A 957 36.50 -43.25 -1.05
CA ARG A 957 36.59 -42.47 -2.29
C ARG A 957 35.37 -41.57 -2.49
N LEU A 958 35.57 -40.47 -3.19
CA LEU A 958 34.54 -39.59 -3.73
C LEU A 958 34.42 -39.85 -5.24
N THR A 959 33.21 -40.17 -5.71
CA THR A 959 32.90 -40.42 -7.13
C THR A 959 31.82 -39.46 -7.62
N PHE A 960 31.85 -39.13 -8.91
CA PHE A 960 30.94 -38.16 -9.52
C PHE A 960 30.09 -38.81 -10.59
N PHE A 961 28.83 -38.40 -10.64
CA PHE A 961 27.86 -38.89 -11.60
C PHE A 961 27.14 -37.71 -12.25
N ALA A 962 26.93 -37.78 -13.56
CA ALA A 962 26.08 -36.83 -14.26
C ALA A 962 24.65 -36.87 -13.70
N PHE A 963 23.83 -35.86 -14.01
CA PHE A 963 22.39 -35.89 -13.75
C PHE A 963 21.70 -37.15 -14.31
N SER A 964 22.19 -37.66 -15.44
CA SER A 964 21.71 -38.92 -16.02
C SER A 964 22.13 -40.16 -15.25
N GLY A 965 23.07 -40.10 -14.30
CA GLY A 965 23.53 -41.25 -13.52
C GLY A 965 24.78 -41.95 -14.05
N GLU A 966 25.31 -41.54 -15.20
CA GLU A 966 26.56 -42.09 -15.71
C GLU A 966 27.76 -41.47 -14.95
N PRO A 967 28.80 -42.24 -14.61
CA PRO A 967 30.02 -41.70 -14.01
C PRO A 967 30.66 -40.61 -14.88
N VAL A 968 31.21 -39.58 -14.25
CA VAL A 968 31.86 -38.47 -14.95
C VAL A 968 33.21 -38.12 -14.34
N THR A 969 34.09 -37.61 -15.19
CA THR A 969 35.37 -37.05 -14.79
C THR A 969 35.21 -35.55 -14.59
N ILE A 970 35.57 -35.06 -13.40
CA ILE A 970 35.57 -33.63 -13.06
C ILE A 970 37.01 -33.23 -12.77
N ASP A 971 37.49 -32.17 -13.44
CA ASP A 971 38.86 -31.66 -13.32
C ASP A 971 39.96 -32.73 -13.45
N GLY A 972 39.73 -33.71 -14.33
CA GLY A 972 40.66 -34.80 -14.62
C GLY A 972 40.59 -36.01 -13.68
N ALA A 973 39.72 -35.99 -12.66
CA ALA A 973 39.50 -37.09 -11.72
C ALA A 973 38.11 -37.73 -11.89
N SER A 974 38.04 -39.04 -12.10
CA SER A 974 36.80 -39.83 -12.07
C SER A 974 36.46 -40.34 -10.67
N GLU A 975 37.49 -40.47 -9.83
CA GLU A 975 37.40 -40.77 -8.41
C GLU A 975 38.48 -39.96 -7.67
N VAL A 976 38.18 -39.50 -6.46
CA VAL A 976 39.13 -38.85 -5.57
C VAL A 976 39.30 -39.75 -4.35
N PRO A 977 40.49 -40.32 -4.08
CA PRO A 977 40.70 -41.16 -2.92
C PRO A 977 40.54 -40.35 -1.63
N LEU A 978 39.90 -40.93 -0.63
CA LEU A 978 39.76 -40.37 0.70
C LEU A 978 40.66 -41.14 1.66
N ASP A 979 41.57 -40.43 2.31
CA ASP A 979 42.43 -40.94 3.38
C ASP A 979 42.53 -39.83 4.43
N LEU A 980 41.53 -39.78 5.31
CA LEU A 980 41.44 -38.78 6.37
C LEU A 980 41.86 -39.39 7.70
N PRO A 981 42.81 -38.79 8.42
CA PRO A 981 43.13 -39.19 9.78
C PRO A 981 41.90 -39.03 10.70
N PRO A 982 41.91 -39.63 11.91
CA PRO A 982 40.91 -39.36 12.93
C PRO A 982 40.70 -37.85 13.13
N HIS A 983 39.45 -37.39 13.14
CA HIS A 983 39.11 -35.95 13.26
C HIS A 983 39.58 -35.04 12.10
N GLY A 984 40.17 -35.62 11.04
CA GLY A 984 40.69 -34.91 9.88
C GLY A 984 39.61 -34.34 8.96
N THR A 985 40.01 -33.39 8.12
CA THR A 985 39.12 -32.68 7.18
C THR A 985 39.79 -32.54 5.81
N ALA A 986 39.02 -32.75 4.74
CA ALA A 986 39.44 -32.41 3.38
C ALA A 986 38.39 -31.53 2.68
N VAL A 987 38.89 -30.62 1.86
CA VAL A 987 38.08 -29.83 0.94
C VAL A 987 38.63 -30.06 -0.46
N TRP A 988 37.77 -30.53 -1.36
CA TRP A 988 38.09 -30.68 -2.77
C TRP A 988 37.24 -29.69 -3.57
N SER A 989 37.89 -28.78 -4.30
CA SER A 989 37.23 -27.75 -5.10
C SER A 989 37.22 -28.17 -6.56
N ALA A 990 36.07 -28.00 -7.20
CA ALA A 990 35.91 -28.15 -8.64
C ALA A 990 35.53 -26.79 -9.25
N ASP A 991 36.45 -26.23 -10.01
CA ASP A 991 36.37 -24.88 -10.56
C ASP A 991 36.24 -24.97 -12.08
N GLY A 992 35.01 -24.82 -12.58
CA GLY A 992 34.70 -25.02 -13.99
C GLY A 992 35.34 -23.96 -14.88
N THR A 993 36.44 -24.32 -15.57
CA THR A 993 37.05 -23.47 -16.61
C THR A 993 36.27 -23.46 -17.93
N THR A 994 35.18 -24.23 -18.03
CA THR A 994 34.38 -24.36 -19.26
C THR A 994 33.05 -23.59 -19.17
N PRO A 995 32.52 -23.06 -20.30
CA PRO A 995 31.26 -22.30 -20.30
C PRO A 995 30.00 -23.15 -20.06
N ALA A 996 30.06 -24.47 -20.25
CA ALA A 996 28.91 -25.36 -20.11
C ALA A 996 28.71 -25.73 -18.64
N ILE A 997 27.45 -25.68 -18.18
CA ILE A 997 27.09 -26.09 -16.82
C ILE A 997 27.03 -27.62 -16.76
N ALA A 998 27.92 -28.22 -15.97
CA ALA A 998 27.86 -29.62 -15.58
C ALA A 998 27.17 -29.72 -14.21
N ARG A 999 26.13 -30.56 -14.13
CA ARG A 999 25.39 -30.83 -12.89
C ARG A 999 25.11 -32.31 -12.72
N GLY A 1000 25.04 -32.75 -11.46
CA GLY A 1000 24.81 -34.14 -11.10
C GLY A 1000 24.87 -34.36 -9.59
N PHE A 1001 25.24 -35.56 -9.18
CA PHE A 1001 25.44 -35.92 -7.78
C PHE A 1001 26.81 -36.54 -7.56
N ALA A 1002 27.26 -36.52 -6.31
CA ALA A 1002 28.49 -37.20 -5.92
C ALA A 1002 28.20 -38.21 -4.81
N MET A 1003 29.08 -39.20 -4.71
CA MET A 1003 28.96 -40.28 -3.76
C MET A 1003 30.27 -40.46 -3.01
N VAL A 1004 30.18 -40.42 -1.68
CA VAL A 1004 31.30 -40.66 -0.78
C VAL A 1004 31.13 -42.07 -0.25
N GLU A 1005 32.01 -42.97 -0.68
CA GLU A 1005 32.07 -44.34 -0.17
C GLU A 1005 33.19 -44.43 0.85
N ALA A 1006 32.86 -44.56 2.14
CA ALA A 1006 33.81 -44.79 3.20
C ALA A 1006 33.90 -46.30 3.50
N PHE A 1007 35.11 -46.85 3.38
CA PHE A 1007 35.43 -48.23 3.73
C PHE A 1007 35.74 -48.39 5.23
N SER A 1008 36.18 -47.31 5.90
CA SER A 1008 36.39 -47.21 7.35
C SER A 1008 36.03 -45.81 7.86
N GLY A 1009 35.85 -45.62 9.16
CA GLY A 1009 35.40 -44.34 9.74
C GLY A 1009 33.95 -43.98 9.38
N HIS A 1010 33.50 -42.76 9.66
CA HIS A 1010 32.20 -42.25 9.18
C HIS A 1010 32.35 -40.84 8.60
N PRO A 1011 31.96 -40.60 7.34
CA PRO A 1011 32.06 -39.27 6.75
C PRO A 1011 30.89 -38.36 7.14
N LEU A 1012 31.19 -37.16 7.62
CA LEU A 1012 30.33 -36.00 7.43
C LEU A 1012 30.71 -35.37 6.08
N ALA A 1013 29.78 -35.40 5.13
CA ALA A 1013 30.00 -34.89 3.77
C ALA A 1013 29.06 -33.72 3.46
N GLY A 1014 29.53 -32.73 2.70
CA GLY A 1014 28.68 -31.70 2.12
C GLY A 1014 29.22 -31.18 0.80
N ALA A 1015 28.33 -30.66 -0.05
CA ALA A 1015 28.70 -29.92 -1.24
C ALA A 1015 28.24 -28.46 -1.08
N ILE A 1016 29.17 -27.52 -1.22
CA ILE A 1016 28.91 -26.08 -1.18
C ILE A 1016 29.04 -25.54 -2.58
N VAL A 1017 27.93 -25.09 -3.16
CA VAL A 1017 27.86 -24.56 -4.52
C VAL A 1017 27.87 -23.03 -4.45
N SER A 1018 28.87 -22.42 -5.06
CA SER A 1018 29.01 -20.96 -5.18
C SER A 1018 28.63 -20.52 -6.59
N ALA A 1019 27.87 -19.43 -6.71
CA ALA A 1019 27.47 -18.86 -8.00
C ALA A 1019 27.91 -17.39 -8.09
N SER A 1020 28.59 -17.05 -9.18
CA SER A 1020 29.16 -15.71 -9.41
C SER A 1020 28.65 -15.10 -10.72
N LYS A 1021 28.46 -13.78 -10.72
CA LYS A 1021 28.17 -12.98 -11.91
C LYS A 1021 29.39 -12.09 -12.20
N GLY A 1022 30.20 -12.50 -13.17
CA GLY A 1022 31.53 -11.91 -13.34
C GLY A 1022 32.43 -12.29 -12.17
N ALA A 1023 33.05 -11.30 -11.51
CA ALA A 1023 33.87 -11.53 -10.32
C ALA A 1023 33.07 -11.58 -8.99
N THR A 1024 31.83 -11.09 -8.99
CA THR A 1024 31.01 -10.99 -7.78
C THR A 1024 30.35 -12.33 -7.45
N LEU A 1025 30.58 -12.84 -6.24
CA LEU A 1025 29.79 -13.92 -5.64
C LEU A 1025 28.39 -13.39 -5.31
N ILE A 1026 27.35 -13.98 -5.92
CA ILE A 1026 25.95 -13.55 -5.76
C ILE A 1026 25.13 -14.49 -4.91
N SER A 1027 25.49 -15.77 -4.81
CA SER A 1027 24.85 -16.70 -3.89
C SER A 1027 25.72 -17.91 -3.60
N GLU A 1028 25.45 -18.55 -2.48
CA GLU A 1028 26.10 -19.78 -2.10
C GLU A 1028 25.13 -20.63 -1.28
N ARG A 1029 25.18 -21.95 -1.49
CA ARG A 1029 24.26 -22.90 -0.87
C ARG A 1029 24.94 -24.22 -0.56
N THR A 1030 24.46 -24.91 0.46
CA THR A 1030 25.03 -26.18 0.90
C THR A 1030 24.01 -27.29 0.80
N SER A 1031 24.44 -28.44 0.29
CA SER A 1031 23.75 -29.71 0.47
C SER A 1031 24.57 -30.58 1.43
N VAL A 1032 23.95 -31.03 2.51
CA VAL A 1032 24.57 -31.97 3.44
C VAL A 1032 24.26 -33.38 2.95
N GLY A 1033 25.27 -34.23 2.90
CA GLY A 1033 25.14 -35.59 2.43
C GLY A 1033 24.37 -36.47 3.39
N GLY A 1034 23.51 -37.32 2.84
CA GLY A 1034 22.71 -38.26 3.60
C GLY A 1034 21.60 -38.87 2.77
N SER A 1035 21.01 -39.97 3.24
CA SER A 1035 19.84 -40.58 2.61
C SER A 1035 18.75 -40.80 3.65
N THR A 1036 17.51 -40.55 3.26
CA THR A 1036 16.35 -40.65 4.15
C THR A 1036 15.19 -41.35 3.43
N ALA A 1037 14.41 -42.12 4.19
CA ALA A 1037 13.14 -42.65 3.72
C ALA A 1037 12.03 -41.58 3.73
N GLU A 1038 12.23 -40.46 4.42
CA GLU A 1038 11.25 -39.39 4.52
C GLU A 1038 11.89 -38.00 4.63
N ALA A 1039 11.36 -37.04 3.88
CA ALA A 1039 11.69 -35.62 4.02
C ALA A 1039 10.43 -34.76 3.82
N TRP A 1040 10.40 -33.57 4.42
CA TRP A 1040 9.24 -32.68 4.34
C TRP A 1040 9.70 -31.24 4.22
N PHE A 1041 9.38 -30.58 3.11
CA PHE A 1041 9.86 -29.24 2.81
C PHE A 1041 8.71 -28.22 2.81
N PRO A 1042 8.92 -27.03 3.41
CA PRO A 1042 8.00 -25.92 3.24
C PRO A 1042 8.18 -25.32 1.84
N VAL A 1043 7.11 -24.79 1.26
CA VAL A 1043 7.14 -24.06 -0.01
C VAL A 1043 6.39 -22.75 0.16
N ASP A 1044 7.01 -21.64 -0.22
CA ASP A 1044 6.36 -20.32 -0.29
C ASP A 1044 6.98 -19.50 -1.42
N THR A 1045 6.28 -19.42 -2.54
CA THR A 1045 6.73 -18.67 -3.72
C THR A 1045 6.05 -17.30 -3.83
N TYR A 1046 5.31 -16.87 -2.79
CA TYR A 1046 4.64 -15.58 -2.79
C TYR A 1046 5.60 -14.45 -2.40
N PRO A 1047 5.51 -13.28 -3.07
CA PRO A 1047 6.30 -12.11 -2.68
C PRO A 1047 5.99 -11.66 -1.24
N SER A 1048 7.02 -11.32 -0.49
CA SER A 1048 6.93 -10.83 0.90
C SER A 1048 7.58 -9.46 1.05
N VAL A 1049 7.62 -8.96 2.29
CA VAL A 1049 8.29 -7.71 2.68
C VAL A 1049 9.83 -7.84 2.54
N VAL A 1050 10.35 -9.08 2.51
CA VAL A 1050 11.77 -9.40 2.41
C VAL A 1050 12.15 -10.03 1.04
N ARG A 1051 11.19 -10.64 0.34
CA ARG A 1051 11.36 -11.22 -1.01
C ARG A 1051 10.48 -10.49 -2.01
N HIS A 1052 11.04 -9.51 -2.71
CA HIS A 1052 10.36 -8.75 -3.78
C HIS A 1052 10.52 -9.38 -5.17
N GLY A 1053 11.29 -10.48 -5.27
CA GLY A 1053 11.63 -11.16 -6.50
C GLY A 1053 10.62 -12.21 -6.96
N GLN A 1054 10.86 -12.75 -8.16
CA GLN A 1054 10.21 -13.99 -8.58
C GLN A 1054 10.88 -15.17 -7.86
N THR A 1055 10.13 -15.87 -7.03
CA THR A 1055 10.62 -17.03 -6.27
C THR A 1055 10.12 -18.33 -6.91
N SER A 1056 11.01 -19.30 -7.03
CA SER A 1056 10.70 -20.66 -7.48
C SER A 1056 11.30 -21.68 -6.51
N PHE A 1057 10.69 -22.87 -6.47
CA PHE A 1057 11.14 -23.98 -5.64
C PHE A 1057 11.43 -25.20 -6.51
N ARG A 1058 12.52 -25.91 -6.21
CA ARG A 1058 12.92 -27.16 -6.87
C ARG A 1058 13.24 -28.23 -5.84
N LEU A 1059 12.82 -29.45 -6.13
CA LEU A 1059 13.11 -30.65 -5.36
C LEU A 1059 13.99 -31.56 -6.23
N THR A 1060 15.14 -31.99 -5.70
CA THR A 1060 16.02 -32.97 -6.34
C THR A 1060 16.02 -34.25 -5.52
N LEU A 1061 15.70 -35.38 -6.16
CA LEU A 1061 15.72 -36.72 -5.60
C LEU A 1061 16.85 -37.51 -6.25
N THR A 1062 17.66 -38.19 -5.44
CA THR A 1062 18.83 -38.94 -5.89
C THR A 1062 18.82 -40.33 -5.27
N ASN A 1063 18.68 -41.36 -6.08
CA ASN A 1063 18.82 -42.73 -5.62
C ASN A 1063 20.26 -43.18 -5.84
N ALA A 1064 21.07 -43.12 -4.79
CA ALA A 1064 22.47 -43.55 -4.80
C ALA A 1064 22.64 -45.04 -4.46
N THR A 1065 21.55 -45.82 -4.43
CA THR A 1065 21.60 -47.26 -4.17
C THR A 1065 21.55 -48.04 -5.49
N GLU A 1066 21.79 -49.35 -5.42
CA GLU A 1066 21.58 -50.26 -6.57
C GLU A 1066 20.10 -50.63 -6.79
N GLY A 1067 19.25 -50.47 -5.76
CA GLY A 1067 17.83 -50.79 -5.82
C GLY A 1067 17.01 -49.72 -6.53
N THR A 1068 15.81 -50.07 -7.01
CA THR A 1068 14.84 -49.06 -7.50
C THR A 1068 14.02 -48.56 -6.32
N ALA A 1069 13.89 -47.24 -6.17
CA ALA A 1069 13.06 -46.61 -5.14
C ALA A 1069 11.64 -46.32 -5.66
N ASP A 1070 10.63 -46.63 -4.86
CA ASP A 1070 9.26 -46.16 -5.02
C ASP A 1070 9.05 -44.93 -4.14
N VAL A 1071 9.06 -43.75 -4.78
CA VAL A 1071 8.95 -42.46 -4.10
C VAL A 1071 7.54 -41.90 -4.24
N ARG A 1072 6.93 -41.57 -3.12
CA ARG A 1072 5.64 -40.89 -3.01
C ARG A 1072 5.87 -39.42 -2.68
N LEU A 1073 5.29 -38.56 -3.49
CA LEU A 1073 5.31 -37.11 -3.36
C LEU A 1073 3.90 -36.66 -2.97
N LEU A 1074 3.76 -36.09 -1.79
CA LEU A 1074 2.48 -35.68 -1.20
C LEU A 1074 2.52 -34.16 -1.01
N VAL A 1075 1.61 -33.45 -1.67
CA VAL A 1075 1.51 -31.99 -1.61
C VAL A 1075 0.38 -31.60 -0.68
N TYR A 1076 0.69 -30.78 0.32
CA TYR A 1076 -0.29 -30.26 1.27
C TYR A 1076 -0.39 -28.73 1.15
N ASP A 1077 -1.59 -28.19 1.34
CA ASP A 1077 -1.73 -26.76 1.58
C ASP A 1077 -1.18 -26.37 2.96
N GLU A 1078 -1.25 -25.08 3.30
CA GLU A 1078 -0.76 -24.56 4.59
C GLU A 1078 -1.57 -25.05 5.80
N ASP A 1079 -2.76 -25.61 5.58
CA ASP A 1079 -3.66 -26.12 6.62
C ASP A 1079 -3.59 -27.64 6.78
N GLY A 1080 -2.70 -28.31 6.03
CA GLY A 1080 -2.47 -29.75 6.12
C GLY A 1080 -3.42 -30.60 5.28
N ASN A 1081 -4.22 -29.98 4.41
CA ASN A 1081 -5.07 -30.73 3.48
C ASN A 1081 -4.22 -31.26 2.32
N LEU A 1082 -4.36 -32.55 2.01
CA LEU A 1082 -3.70 -33.17 0.87
C LEU A 1082 -4.33 -32.66 -0.43
N LEU A 1083 -3.53 -31.99 -1.26
CA LEU A 1083 -3.94 -31.47 -2.56
C LEU A 1083 -3.63 -32.44 -3.69
N ASP A 1084 -2.45 -33.07 -3.66
CA ASP A 1084 -2.01 -34.00 -4.69
C ASP A 1084 -1.14 -35.14 -4.13
N ARG A 1085 -1.14 -36.27 -4.85
CA ARG A 1085 -0.28 -37.42 -4.61
C ARG A 1085 0.29 -37.94 -5.92
N THR A 1086 1.59 -37.78 -6.08
CA THR A 1086 2.34 -38.28 -7.24
C THR A 1086 3.26 -39.44 -6.83
N TYR A 1087 3.44 -40.42 -7.72
CA TYR A 1087 4.33 -41.56 -7.56
C TYR A 1087 5.49 -41.46 -8.55
N GLN A 1088 6.70 -41.66 -8.08
CA GLN A 1088 7.92 -41.58 -8.87
C GLN A 1088 8.76 -42.84 -8.64
N ILE A 1089 8.93 -43.63 -9.70
CA ILE A 1089 9.88 -44.74 -9.72
C ILE A 1089 11.26 -44.14 -10.03
N LEU A 1090 12.20 -44.27 -9.11
CA LEU A 1090 13.56 -43.75 -9.26
C LEU A 1090 14.56 -44.90 -9.28
N PRO A 1091 15.06 -45.30 -10.48
CA PRO A 1091 16.05 -46.37 -10.59
C PRO A 1091 17.34 -46.05 -9.82
N GLY A 1092 18.09 -47.10 -9.46
CA GLY A 1092 19.40 -46.95 -8.85
C GLY A 1092 20.36 -46.12 -9.72
N GLY A 1093 21.15 -45.28 -9.08
CA GLY A 1093 22.09 -44.35 -9.72
C GLY A 1093 21.45 -43.20 -10.50
N ARG A 1094 20.15 -42.91 -10.35
CA ARG A 1094 19.46 -41.84 -11.11
C ARG A 1094 19.05 -40.66 -10.23
N GLN A 1095 18.90 -39.51 -10.88
CA GLN A 1095 18.29 -38.31 -10.31
C GLN A 1095 16.99 -37.93 -11.02
N VAL A 1096 16.12 -37.25 -10.29
CA VAL A 1096 15.01 -36.49 -10.86
C VAL A 1096 14.93 -35.13 -10.17
N GLU A 1097 14.61 -34.10 -10.93
CA GLU A 1097 14.37 -32.74 -10.45
C GLU A 1097 12.94 -32.37 -10.80
N LEU A 1098 12.21 -31.82 -9.83
CA LEU A 1098 10.81 -31.43 -9.97
C LEU A 1098 10.63 -30.01 -9.43
N SER A 1099 10.00 -29.15 -10.21
CA SER A 1099 9.61 -27.81 -9.79
C SER A 1099 8.30 -27.84 -8.98
N HIS A 1100 8.04 -26.79 -8.21
CA HIS A 1100 6.73 -26.66 -7.54
C HIS A 1100 5.57 -26.61 -8.55
N VAL A 1101 5.78 -26.08 -9.76
CA VAL A 1101 4.74 -26.04 -10.80
C VAL A 1101 4.37 -27.44 -11.25
N GLU A 1102 5.35 -28.31 -11.50
CA GLU A 1102 5.11 -29.72 -11.87
C GLU A 1102 4.46 -30.51 -10.73
N LEU A 1103 4.78 -30.18 -9.48
CA LEU A 1103 4.25 -30.88 -8.31
C LEU A 1103 2.85 -30.40 -7.91
N THR A 1104 2.49 -29.16 -8.20
CA THR A 1104 1.27 -28.53 -7.65
C THR A 1104 0.26 -28.10 -8.71
N ASP A 1105 0.65 -28.09 -9.99
CA ASP A 1105 -0.10 -27.51 -11.11
C ASP A 1105 -0.46 -26.03 -10.89
N ARG A 1106 0.41 -25.29 -10.19
CA ARG A 1106 0.19 -23.88 -9.82
C ARG A 1106 1.44 -23.04 -10.05
N GLY A 1107 1.25 -21.84 -10.60
CA GLY A 1107 2.34 -20.87 -10.80
C GLY A 1107 2.92 -20.34 -9.49
N LYS A 1108 2.06 -19.98 -8.53
CA LYS A 1108 2.43 -19.65 -7.16
C LYS A 1108 1.86 -20.69 -6.20
N PHE A 1109 2.64 -21.06 -5.18
CA PHE A 1109 2.23 -22.04 -4.20
C PHE A 1109 2.74 -21.68 -2.81
N ARG A 1110 1.88 -21.93 -1.81
CA ARG A 1110 2.21 -21.88 -0.39
C ARG A 1110 1.65 -23.14 0.27
N GLY A 1111 2.50 -23.86 0.99
CA GLY A 1111 2.16 -25.14 1.60
C GLY A 1111 3.40 -25.96 1.87
N SER A 1112 3.31 -27.28 1.67
CA SER A 1112 4.45 -28.17 1.90
C SER A 1112 4.45 -29.41 1.01
N ILE A 1113 5.63 -30.01 0.84
CA ILE A 1113 5.86 -31.20 0.02
C ILE A 1113 6.55 -32.26 0.87
N ARG A 1114 5.89 -33.40 1.04
CA ARG A 1114 6.43 -34.57 1.73
C ARG A 1114 6.90 -35.59 0.70
N VAL A 1115 8.14 -36.04 0.87
CA VAL A 1115 8.77 -37.13 0.13
C VAL A 1115 8.80 -38.34 1.04
N ALA A 1116 8.25 -39.46 0.58
CA ALA A 1116 8.32 -40.74 1.28
C ALA A 1116 8.79 -41.83 0.32
N SER A 1117 9.83 -42.56 0.68
CA SER A 1117 10.48 -43.58 -0.16
C SER A 1117 10.55 -44.90 0.60
N ASP A 1118 10.41 -46.02 -0.12
CA ASP A 1118 10.53 -47.36 0.44
C ASP A 1118 11.98 -47.74 0.81
N ILE A 1119 12.95 -47.18 0.09
CA ILE A 1119 14.39 -47.20 0.44
C ILE A 1119 14.91 -45.77 0.67
N PRO A 1120 15.89 -45.57 1.57
CA PRO A 1120 16.48 -44.25 1.78
C PRO A 1120 17.12 -43.69 0.51
N ILE A 1121 16.78 -42.44 0.17
CA ILE A 1121 17.34 -41.70 -0.97
C ILE A 1121 17.87 -40.34 -0.51
N ALA A 1122 18.81 -39.76 -1.26
CA ALA A 1122 19.27 -38.40 -0.98
C ALA A 1122 18.30 -37.39 -1.58
N VAL A 1123 17.92 -36.39 -0.79
CA VAL A 1123 16.92 -35.38 -1.16
C VAL A 1123 17.45 -34.00 -0.80
N THR A 1124 17.33 -33.06 -1.73
CA THR A 1124 17.58 -31.63 -1.46
C THR A 1124 16.49 -30.79 -2.10
N ALA A 1125 16.20 -29.65 -1.48
CA ALA A 1125 15.30 -28.66 -2.02
C ALA A 1125 16.01 -27.30 -2.10
N GLU A 1126 15.73 -26.56 -3.16
CA GLU A 1126 16.31 -25.25 -3.42
C GLU A 1126 15.21 -24.24 -3.69
N GLN A 1127 15.35 -23.06 -3.08
CA GLN A 1127 14.56 -21.87 -3.40
C GLN A 1127 15.45 -20.92 -4.19
N GLN A 1128 14.96 -20.45 -5.34
CA GLN A 1128 15.63 -19.44 -6.14
C GLN A 1128 14.76 -18.20 -6.23
N THR A 1129 15.29 -17.05 -5.81
CA THR A 1129 14.64 -15.75 -5.89
C THR A 1129 15.45 -14.81 -6.79
N VAL A 1130 14.83 -14.30 -7.85
CA VAL A 1130 15.44 -13.25 -8.68
C VAL A 1130 15.23 -11.89 -8.02
N ASN A 1131 16.28 -11.30 -7.46
CA ASN A 1131 16.18 -10.02 -6.75
C ASN A 1131 15.91 -8.83 -7.71
N VAL A 1132 15.72 -7.63 -7.14
CA VAL A 1132 15.44 -6.41 -7.93
C VAL A 1132 16.61 -5.96 -8.83
N ARG A 1133 17.82 -6.51 -8.64
CA ARG A 1133 18.99 -6.32 -9.53
C ARG A 1133 19.05 -7.34 -10.67
N GLN A 1134 18.02 -8.19 -10.83
CA GLN A 1134 18.02 -9.30 -11.79
C GLN A 1134 19.15 -10.32 -11.52
N GLU A 1135 19.45 -10.57 -10.26
CA GLU A 1135 20.41 -11.59 -9.80
C GLU A 1135 19.64 -12.75 -9.17
N ALA A 1136 20.01 -13.99 -9.52
CA ALA A 1136 19.35 -15.20 -9.04
C ALA A 1136 19.99 -15.68 -7.74
N ILE A 1137 19.36 -15.37 -6.61
CA ILE A 1137 19.79 -15.79 -5.29
C ILE A 1137 19.22 -17.17 -5.02
N THR A 1138 20.07 -18.18 -4.84
CA THR A 1138 19.63 -19.57 -4.61
C THR A 1138 20.04 -20.04 -3.23
N ALA A 1139 19.10 -20.58 -2.46
CA ALA A 1139 19.28 -21.06 -1.11
C ALA A 1139 18.75 -22.49 -0.95
N THR A 1140 19.41 -23.31 -0.14
CA THR A 1140 18.87 -24.62 0.25
C THR A 1140 17.70 -24.44 1.20
N VAL A 1141 16.60 -25.13 0.95
CA VAL A 1141 15.45 -25.23 1.86
C VAL A 1141 15.58 -26.53 2.67
N PRO A 1142 15.78 -26.47 4.00
CA PRO A 1142 15.96 -27.66 4.82
C PRO A 1142 14.65 -28.45 4.96
N SER A 1143 14.77 -29.76 5.15
CA SER A 1143 13.64 -30.59 5.57
C SER A 1143 13.26 -30.22 7.01
N MET A 1144 11.96 -30.08 7.27
CA MET A 1144 11.40 -29.89 8.61
C MET A 1144 11.27 -31.21 9.39
N THR A 1145 11.73 -32.34 8.83
CA THR A 1145 11.60 -33.65 9.47
C THR A 1145 12.67 -33.83 10.55
N ARG A 1146 12.24 -34.12 11.78
CA ARG A 1146 13.13 -34.43 12.91
C ARG A 1146 13.87 -35.74 12.69
N SER A 1147 15.19 -35.76 12.88
CA SER A 1147 15.99 -36.98 12.93
C SER A 1147 15.70 -37.71 14.25
N SER A 1148 15.33 -38.99 14.17
CA SER A 1148 14.95 -39.80 15.33
C SER A 1148 16.18 -40.17 16.17
N GLY A 1149 16.36 -39.50 17.32
CA GLY A 1149 17.36 -39.89 18.31
C GLY A 1149 17.43 -38.95 19.51
N GLY A 1150 16.82 -39.34 20.63
CA GLY A 1150 17.19 -38.84 21.97
C GLY A 1150 16.45 -37.59 22.46
N GLN A 1151 15.61 -37.80 23.49
CA GLN A 1151 14.83 -36.84 24.28
C GLN A 1151 13.56 -36.27 23.62
N THR A 1152 12.42 -36.70 24.18
CA THR A 1152 11.10 -36.09 24.04
C THR A 1152 11.11 -34.72 24.72
N VAL A 1153 11.68 -33.74 24.06
CA VAL A 1153 11.30 -32.36 24.34
C VAL A 1153 10.17 -32.02 23.38
N ASP A 1154 9.04 -31.62 23.94
CA ASP A 1154 7.84 -31.09 23.27
C ASP A 1154 8.12 -29.71 22.62
N ALA A 1155 9.36 -29.50 22.15
CA ALA A 1155 9.87 -28.23 21.67
C ALA A 1155 10.80 -28.38 20.46
N VAL A 1156 10.74 -27.40 19.57
CA VAL A 1156 11.64 -27.22 18.42
C VAL A 1156 12.42 -25.93 18.67
N VAL A 1157 13.75 -26.03 18.74
CA VAL A 1157 14.64 -24.88 19.02
C VAL A 1157 15.23 -24.36 17.71
N PHE A 1158 15.13 -23.06 17.51
CA PHE A 1158 15.74 -22.32 16.40
C PHE A 1158 16.89 -21.46 16.96
N PRO A 1159 18.17 -21.87 16.80
CA PRO A 1159 19.29 -21.21 17.47
C PRO A 1159 19.64 -19.81 16.96
N ALA A 1160 18.86 -19.31 16.00
CA ALA A 1160 19.11 -18.05 15.32
C ALA A 1160 17.79 -17.35 15.05
N TYR A 1161 17.66 -16.15 15.60
CA TYR A 1161 16.67 -15.17 15.24
C TYR A 1161 17.37 -13.83 15.09
N ALA A 1162 17.08 -13.12 14.00
CA ALA A 1162 17.49 -11.75 13.78
C ALA A 1162 16.44 -11.00 12.97
N ASP A 1163 16.14 -9.78 13.38
CA ASP A 1163 15.20 -8.88 12.71
C ASP A 1163 15.70 -7.44 12.79
N GLY A 1164 15.69 -6.72 11.68
CA GLY A 1164 16.18 -5.35 11.59
C GLY A 1164 16.34 -4.86 10.14
N PRO A 1165 17.05 -3.74 9.92
CA PRO A 1165 17.16 -3.09 8.61
C PRO A 1165 17.78 -3.99 7.53
N GLU A 1166 18.75 -4.82 7.90
CA GLU A 1166 19.54 -5.63 6.96
C GLU A 1166 19.35 -7.14 7.15
N ARG A 1167 18.54 -7.54 8.13
CA ARG A 1167 18.39 -8.93 8.58
C ARG A 1167 16.92 -9.27 8.78
N ALA A 1168 16.53 -10.46 8.33
CA ALA A 1168 15.23 -11.02 8.65
C ALA A 1168 15.32 -12.54 8.84
N THR A 1169 14.35 -13.08 9.56
CA THR A 1169 14.25 -14.51 9.85
C THR A 1169 12.87 -15.04 9.48
N GLN A 1170 12.81 -16.09 8.67
CA GLN A 1170 11.62 -16.90 8.48
C GLN A 1170 11.72 -18.16 9.33
N LEU A 1171 10.64 -18.54 9.99
CA LEU A 1171 10.51 -19.76 10.79
C LEU A 1171 9.39 -20.63 10.22
N PHE A 1172 9.65 -21.93 10.12
CA PHE A 1172 8.69 -22.95 9.73
C PHE A 1172 8.62 -24.04 10.80
N LEU A 1173 7.40 -24.44 11.15
CA LEU A 1173 7.14 -25.51 12.11
C LEU A 1173 6.16 -26.50 11.50
N LEU A 1174 6.55 -27.78 11.47
CA LEU A 1174 5.73 -28.87 10.98
C LEU A 1174 4.98 -29.54 12.15
N ASN A 1175 3.69 -29.78 11.97
CA ASN A 1175 2.92 -30.62 12.87
C ASN A 1175 2.71 -32.02 12.30
N ARG A 1176 3.17 -33.06 13.02
CA ARG A 1176 2.93 -34.47 12.67
C ARG A 1176 1.95 -35.16 13.61
N GLY A 1177 1.54 -34.47 14.67
CA GLY A 1177 0.59 -34.97 15.66
C GLY A 1177 -0.84 -34.56 15.36
N ASN A 1178 -1.74 -34.88 16.30
CA ASN A 1178 -3.13 -34.45 16.30
C ASN A 1178 -3.33 -33.18 17.15
N ALA A 1179 -2.25 -32.45 17.44
CA ALA A 1179 -2.30 -31.26 18.27
C ALA A 1179 -2.62 -30.04 17.40
N ASP A 1180 -3.56 -29.20 17.81
CA ASP A 1180 -4.00 -28.08 16.98
C ASP A 1180 -3.39 -26.73 17.38
N ARG A 1181 -2.45 -26.69 18.33
CA ARG A 1181 -1.83 -25.44 18.80
C ARG A 1181 -0.33 -25.57 19.03
N ALA A 1182 0.39 -24.51 18.68
CA ALA A 1182 1.79 -24.32 19.00
C ALA A 1182 2.06 -22.88 19.45
N THR A 1183 3.05 -22.71 20.33
CA THR A 1183 3.47 -21.40 20.83
C THR A 1183 4.94 -21.18 20.49
N PHE A 1184 5.24 -20.12 19.76
CA PHE A 1184 6.60 -19.61 19.59
C PHE A 1184 6.93 -18.63 20.71
N SER A 1185 8.14 -18.71 21.26
CA SER A 1185 8.66 -17.76 22.25
C SER A 1185 10.08 -17.35 21.88
N PHE A 1186 10.41 -16.09 22.13
CA PHE A 1186 11.68 -15.48 21.71
C PHE A 1186 12.49 -15.04 22.92
N ARG A 1187 13.81 -15.23 22.84
CA ARG A 1187 14.74 -14.85 23.90
C ARG A 1187 16.01 -14.23 23.33
N ASP A 1188 16.60 -13.31 24.08
CA ASP A 1188 17.87 -12.67 23.74
C ASP A 1188 19.09 -13.55 24.08
N ALA A 1189 20.30 -12.98 24.00
CA ALA A 1189 21.54 -13.69 24.31
C ALA A 1189 21.67 -14.03 25.80
N GLU A 1190 21.13 -13.19 26.67
CA GLU A 1190 21.18 -13.31 28.12
C GLU A 1190 20.08 -14.23 28.68
N GLY A 1191 19.09 -14.57 27.85
CA GLY A 1191 17.97 -15.47 28.15
C GLY A 1191 16.71 -14.77 28.64
N ALA A 1192 16.69 -13.43 28.61
CA ALA A 1192 15.50 -12.65 28.85
C ALA A 1192 14.54 -12.74 27.66
N THR A 1193 13.28 -12.41 27.91
CA THR A 1193 12.24 -12.40 26.88
C THR A 1193 12.54 -11.32 25.84
N LEU A 1194 12.50 -11.69 24.56
CA LEU A 1194 12.66 -10.79 23.44
C LEU A 1194 11.31 -10.54 22.77
N GLU A 1195 10.95 -9.28 22.51
CA GLU A 1195 9.79 -8.96 21.70
C GLU A 1195 10.15 -9.10 20.22
N ALA A 1196 9.41 -9.92 19.49
CA ALA A 1196 9.54 -10.09 18.05
C ALA A 1196 8.37 -9.42 17.34
N ILE A 1197 8.58 -8.98 16.10
CA ILE A 1197 7.51 -8.57 15.18
C ILE A 1197 7.48 -9.59 14.05
N LEU A 1198 6.50 -10.49 14.09
CA LEU A 1198 6.33 -11.53 13.10
C LEU A 1198 5.03 -11.36 12.32
N ARG A 1199 5.14 -11.68 11.04
CA ARG A 1199 4.05 -11.83 10.10
C ARG A 1199 3.86 -13.28 9.69
#